data_AF-A0A395XBP5-F1
#
_entry.id   AF-A0A395XBP5-F1
#
_cell.length_a   1.000
_cell.length_b   1.000
_cell.length_c   1.000
_cell.angle_alpha   90.00
_cell.angle_beta   90.00
_cell.angle_gamma   90.00
#
_symmetry.space_group_name_H-M   'P 1'
#
loop_
_entity.id
_entity.type
_entity.pdbx_description
1 polymer ?
#
loop_
_entity_poly.entity_id
_entity_poly.type
_entity_poly.pdbx_seq_one_letter_code
_entity_poly.pdbx_strand_id
1 'polypeptide(L)'
;MGFNVETASASPLRDSYSDTIGNASFEAARNKYGLTKDMRDGATLHTFMWSFQTIKEHMEEIAQAGYTSIQINNVSAVKDNSELGKGNWYLNWYYIYQPINTTIGNYILGPEDEFKEMCDIAHQHGVRVIVDAVANHFTSEWEVIDPSWQNKDYFHPQAPINDYNDREDCTQNTLSGLWDLNTQNSEVAQRMAEFYRKVIADGADGFRYDAAKHIELTNEFGGSQYWNTILPNGAQYQYGEVLQDKNVRETDYAAMFNDSSINGGGVTASDYGQEMRNSMNDRSVNTRFFIDFRLNAPVNQLVTWIESHDNYCDRQSEKFTEQQVRTAWATMNARGKAMTLFFNRPYASGGTQEWFSEKSKIGDVGSDDWKQPGVVASNHFRNAMVGNDENIQNCGGDHCVMVERFKSDGNASNDGVLVVTTDRGGQDLAGMSTKLDNGTYKDEVSGSTITVSGGKITSGSVEANTVAAFYTPKVDTTPISSAEAMPNKGDFEDTKDITLRSFNMANASYTTSEGASGSFNDGDIITIGAGSAGGANVTVTVTGTGNNGKTINRTYTYHKGTQIPVESVSISGNGVNNGRLNMDLNSTTSVQLNATVTPADATVRSISWKSSDPTVATVSSDGLVRGKKAGTTTITATAAGVSASITVTVTGEIVTPQGTTVYYPADKFGANSTYIHYRVGTGTWTTSPGVKMEEACDGYLSFTIENPEQQQVEVTFNNGSGNWDSNGGQNYKGTGDSILVKDGKVTEGGAPCAVIVPVSSVAIAGGDFTLQTGASKQLSATVSPSNATDRAVSWRSSNASVASVDASGKVMAKAVGTSTITATVGDKSASVTVIVESGDPVIVPVSSVAIAGGDF
;
A
#
# COMPACT_ATOMS: atom_id res chain seq x y z
N MET A 1 -25.54 -55.17 21.52
CA MET A 1 -24.32 -54.39 21.80
C MET A 1 -24.64 -52.95 21.44
N GLY A 2 -24.87 -52.11 22.45
CA GLY A 2 -25.15 -50.69 22.23
C GLY A 2 -23.86 -49.96 21.90
N PHE A 3 -23.89 -49.14 20.85
CA PHE A 3 -22.83 -48.19 20.57
C PHE A 3 -22.97 -47.04 21.57
N ASN A 4 -22.03 -46.96 22.51
CA ASN A 4 -21.83 -45.77 23.32
C ASN A 4 -21.31 -44.67 22.39
N VAL A 5 -22.11 -43.62 22.24
CA VAL A 5 -21.63 -42.32 21.77
C VAL A 5 -20.90 -41.70 22.95
N GLU A 6 -19.57 -41.70 22.93
CA GLU A 6 -18.79 -40.84 23.81
C GLU A 6 -19.05 -39.40 23.39
N THR A 7 -19.84 -38.70 24.20
CA THR A 7 -19.90 -37.25 24.19
C THR A 7 -18.52 -36.73 24.56
N ALA A 8 -17.78 -36.19 23.59
CA ALA A 8 -16.58 -35.42 23.86
C ALA A 8 -16.96 -34.30 24.84
N SER A 9 -16.43 -34.35 26.06
CA SER A 9 -16.57 -33.26 27.02
C SER A 9 -15.91 -32.03 26.40
N ALA A 10 -16.66 -30.95 26.18
CA ALA A 10 -16.10 -29.67 25.81
C ALA A 10 -14.97 -29.34 26.81
N SER A 11 -13.75 -29.14 26.30
CA SER A 11 -12.65 -28.61 27.11
C SER A 11 -13.15 -27.36 27.82
N PRO A 12 -12.83 -27.15 29.11
CA PRO A 12 -13.22 -25.93 29.81
C PRO A 12 -12.74 -24.72 28.99
N LEU A 13 -13.61 -23.71 28.87
CA LEU A 13 -13.28 -22.43 28.22
C LEU A 13 -11.95 -21.92 28.79
N ARG A 14 -10.95 -21.73 27.91
CA ARG A 14 -9.67 -21.12 28.31
C ARG A 14 -9.96 -19.70 28.79
N ASP A 15 -9.46 -19.37 29.96
CA ASP A 15 -9.44 -18.02 30.51
C ASP A 15 -8.02 -17.48 30.39
N SER A 16 -7.82 -16.44 29.58
CA SER A 16 -6.48 -15.87 29.37
C SER A 16 -5.83 -15.37 30.67
N TYR A 17 -6.62 -15.07 31.71
CA TYR A 17 -6.08 -14.71 33.02
C TYR A 17 -5.22 -15.82 33.63
N SER A 18 -5.57 -17.10 33.41
CA SER A 18 -4.82 -18.23 34.00
C SER A 18 -3.39 -18.36 33.46
N ASP A 19 -3.13 -17.82 32.27
CA ASP A 19 -1.80 -17.86 31.64
C ASP A 19 -0.95 -16.65 32.02
N THR A 20 -1.59 -15.58 32.51
CA THR A 20 -0.94 -14.30 32.76
C THR A 20 -0.95 -13.95 34.25
N ILE A 21 -2.02 -13.33 34.78
CA ILE A 21 -2.06 -12.92 36.19
C ILE A 21 -2.27 -14.12 37.11
N GLY A 22 -1.39 -14.24 38.10
CA GLY A 22 -1.32 -15.39 38.98
C GLY A 22 -0.47 -16.54 38.43
N ASN A 23 -0.05 -16.49 37.16
CA ASN A 23 1.00 -17.34 36.63
C ASN A 23 2.38 -16.81 37.07
N ALA A 24 3.11 -17.58 37.86
CA ALA A 24 4.38 -17.13 38.45
C ALA A 24 5.46 -16.76 37.43
N SER A 25 5.51 -17.45 36.27
CA SER A 25 6.50 -17.18 35.22
C SER A 25 6.18 -15.86 34.50
N PHE A 26 4.91 -15.65 34.15
CA PHE A 26 4.45 -14.40 33.56
C PHE A 26 4.65 -13.23 34.52
N GLU A 27 4.28 -13.40 35.80
CA GLU A 27 4.47 -12.41 36.86
C GLU A 27 5.95 -12.04 37.03
N ALA A 28 6.86 -13.01 37.00
CA ALA A 28 8.30 -12.75 37.05
C ALA A 28 8.77 -11.97 35.80
N ALA A 29 8.31 -12.34 34.62
CA ALA A 29 8.66 -11.68 33.36
C ALA A 29 8.14 -10.24 33.31
N ARG A 30 6.86 -10.01 33.62
CA ARG A 30 6.27 -8.66 33.64
C ARG A 30 6.99 -7.76 34.66
N ASN A 31 7.33 -8.28 35.84
CA ASN A 31 8.02 -7.52 36.88
C ASN A 31 9.47 -7.19 36.48
N LYS A 32 10.14 -8.07 35.73
CA LYS A 32 11.50 -7.82 35.18
C LYS A 32 11.52 -6.56 34.30
N TYR A 33 10.49 -6.37 33.49
CA TYR A 33 10.38 -5.23 32.56
C TYR A 33 9.51 -4.07 33.11
N GLY A 34 8.95 -4.22 34.32
CA GLY A 34 8.15 -3.18 34.95
C GLY A 34 6.79 -2.98 34.30
N LEU A 35 6.26 -4.02 33.65
CA LEU A 35 4.97 -3.99 32.99
C LEU A 35 3.84 -4.04 34.01
N THR A 36 2.76 -3.32 33.71
CA THR A 36 1.64 -3.16 34.64
C THR A 36 0.89 -4.48 34.83
N LYS A 37 0.19 -4.57 35.97
CA LYS A 37 -0.61 -5.76 36.28
C LYS A 37 -1.78 -5.87 35.30
N ASP A 38 -2.58 -4.83 35.18
CA ASP A 38 -3.78 -4.80 34.34
C ASP A 38 -3.51 -4.00 33.04
N MET A 39 -3.94 -4.51 31.88
CA MET A 39 -3.67 -3.85 30.57
C MET A 39 -4.16 -2.40 30.51
N ARG A 40 -5.26 -2.10 31.21
CA ARG A 40 -5.87 -0.77 31.36
C ARG A 40 -4.89 0.29 31.88
N ASP A 41 -3.97 -0.12 32.76
CA ASP A 41 -2.98 0.76 33.39
C ASP A 41 -1.74 0.99 32.51
N GLY A 42 -1.44 0.08 31.59
CA GLY A 42 -0.25 0.12 30.76
C GLY A 42 -0.39 0.93 29.48
N ALA A 43 0.74 1.07 28.79
CA ALA A 43 0.77 1.44 27.37
C ALA A 43 0.65 0.21 26.49
N THR A 44 -0.05 0.34 25.36
CA THR A 44 -0.21 -0.68 24.32
C THR A 44 0.48 -0.24 23.05
N LEU A 45 1.29 -1.11 22.44
CA LEU A 45 1.87 -0.90 21.11
C LEU A 45 0.96 -1.50 20.05
N HIS A 46 0.44 -0.70 19.14
CA HIS A 46 -0.23 -1.20 17.94
C HIS A 46 0.84 -1.57 16.91
N THR A 47 1.16 -2.86 16.80
CA THR A 47 2.11 -3.42 15.82
C THR A 47 1.45 -3.56 14.46
N PHE A 48 0.96 -2.44 13.94
CA PHE A 48 0.13 -2.38 12.74
C PHE A 48 0.87 -2.99 11.54
N MET A 49 0.27 -4.02 10.96
CA MET A 49 0.75 -4.81 9.83
C MET A 49 2.04 -5.59 10.06
N TRP A 50 2.52 -5.73 11.29
CA TRP A 50 3.67 -6.59 11.56
C TRP A 50 3.26 -8.06 11.48
N SER A 51 4.07 -8.90 10.82
CA SER A 51 3.82 -10.33 10.82
C SER A 51 3.99 -10.94 12.21
N PHE A 52 3.39 -12.10 12.48
CA PHE A 52 3.58 -12.82 13.75
C PHE A 52 5.07 -13.08 14.04
N GLN A 53 5.83 -13.45 13.00
CA GLN A 53 7.27 -13.64 13.10
C GLN A 53 7.99 -12.35 13.48
N THR A 54 7.66 -11.22 12.84
CA THR A 54 8.25 -9.91 13.16
C THR A 54 8.00 -9.56 14.62
N ILE A 55 6.76 -9.68 15.09
CA ILE A 55 6.41 -9.40 16.49
C ILE A 55 7.21 -10.30 17.45
N LYS A 56 7.30 -11.60 17.14
CA LYS A 56 8.06 -12.58 17.92
C LYS A 56 9.54 -12.19 18.05
N GLU A 57 10.17 -11.76 16.97
CA GLU A 57 11.58 -11.33 16.93
C GLU A 57 11.85 -10.06 17.76
N HIS A 58 10.85 -9.19 17.89
CA HIS A 58 10.94 -7.92 18.61
C HIS A 58 10.37 -7.98 20.03
N MET A 59 9.87 -9.12 20.52
CA MET A 59 9.15 -9.20 21.80
C MET A 59 9.98 -8.73 23.00
N GLU A 60 11.27 -9.07 23.06
CA GLU A 60 12.16 -8.58 24.12
C GLU A 60 12.29 -7.04 24.07
N GLU A 61 12.43 -6.47 22.87
CA GLU A 61 12.52 -5.01 22.68
C GLU A 61 11.19 -4.33 23.07
N ILE A 62 10.04 -4.92 22.73
CA ILE A 62 8.70 -4.44 23.10
C ILE A 62 8.55 -4.39 24.63
N ALA A 63 8.93 -5.46 25.32
CA ALA A 63 8.90 -5.51 26.77
C ALA A 63 9.87 -4.50 27.41
N GLN A 64 11.10 -4.40 26.89
CA GLN A 64 12.08 -3.39 27.32
C GLN A 64 11.59 -1.95 27.12
N ALA A 65 10.77 -1.72 26.09
CA ALA A 65 10.18 -0.41 25.82
C ALA A 65 9.01 -0.06 26.75
N GLY A 66 8.63 -0.97 27.67
CA GLY A 66 7.63 -0.71 28.71
C GLY A 66 6.18 -0.91 28.27
N TYR A 67 5.92 -1.54 27.12
CA TYR A 67 4.56 -1.85 26.68
C TYR A 67 4.02 -3.06 27.44
N THR A 68 2.87 -2.89 28.11
CA THR A 68 2.21 -3.98 28.85
C THR A 68 1.50 -4.95 27.90
N SER A 69 1.10 -4.44 26.74
CA SER A 69 0.35 -5.18 25.74
C SER A 69 0.75 -4.73 24.34
N ILE A 70 0.51 -5.61 23.38
CA ILE A 70 0.48 -5.28 21.96
C ILE A 70 -0.94 -5.40 21.44
N GLN A 71 -1.28 -4.59 20.45
CA GLN A 71 -2.41 -4.82 19.58
C GLN A 71 -1.92 -5.28 18.23
N ILE A 72 -2.43 -6.42 17.77
CA ILE A 72 -2.17 -6.98 16.45
C ILE A 72 -3.40 -6.83 15.55
N ASN A 73 -3.22 -6.90 14.23
CA ASN A 73 -4.33 -6.86 13.29
C ASN A 73 -5.19 -8.13 13.31
N ASN A 74 -6.25 -8.11 12.49
CA ASN A 74 -7.18 -9.21 12.35
C ASN A 74 -6.50 -10.50 11.89
N VAL A 75 -6.65 -11.54 12.71
CA VAL A 75 -6.05 -12.85 12.47
C VAL A 75 -6.90 -13.73 11.57
N SER A 76 -8.13 -13.33 11.21
CA SER A 76 -8.98 -14.16 10.36
C SER A 76 -8.35 -14.37 8.97
N ALA A 77 -8.79 -15.40 8.26
CA ALA A 77 -8.58 -15.48 6.83
C ALA A 77 -9.27 -14.28 6.16
N VAL A 78 -8.53 -13.62 5.28
CA VAL A 78 -8.97 -12.44 4.54
C VAL A 78 -8.80 -12.66 3.04
N LYS A 79 -9.42 -11.80 2.25
CA LYS A 79 -9.25 -11.79 0.80
C LYS A 79 -7.75 -11.67 0.46
N ASP A 80 -7.20 -12.69 -0.21
CA ASP A 80 -5.82 -12.67 -0.66
C ASP A 80 -5.66 -11.75 -1.87
N ASN A 81 -4.84 -10.72 -1.70
CA ASN A 81 -4.54 -9.74 -2.72
C ASN A 81 -3.02 -9.57 -2.93
N SER A 82 -2.23 -10.57 -2.51
CA SER A 82 -0.78 -10.54 -2.53
C SER A 82 -0.18 -10.30 -3.93
N GLU A 83 -0.88 -10.67 -5.00
CA GLU A 83 -0.44 -10.47 -6.38
C GLU A 83 -0.48 -9.00 -6.85
N LEU A 84 -1.31 -8.14 -6.27
CA LEU A 84 -1.44 -6.73 -6.72
C LEU A 84 -0.30 -5.81 -6.28
N GLY A 85 0.74 -6.34 -5.63
CA GLY A 85 1.92 -5.54 -5.26
C GLY A 85 2.80 -6.13 -4.18
N LYS A 86 2.72 -7.45 -3.91
CA LYS A 86 3.61 -8.19 -2.99
C LYS A 86 3.91 -7.45 -1.68
N GLY A 87 2.86 -6.99 -0.99
CA GLY A 87 2.99 -6.33 0.32
C GLY A 87 3.14 -4.81 0.30
N ASN A 88 2.98 -4.15 -0.86
CA ASN A 88 2.95 -2.67 -0.93
C ASN A 88 1.83 -2.09 -0.05
N TRP A 89 2.15 -1.07 0.75
CA TRP A 89 1.23 -0.44 1.71
C TRP A 89 0.01 0.17 1.02
N TYR A 90 0.24 1.03 0.01
CA TYR A 90 -0.82 1.77 -0.68
C TYR A 90 -1.90 0.86 -1.27
N LEU A 91 -1.50 -0.33 -1.71
CA LEU A 91 -2.39 -1.25 -2.41
C LEU A 91 -3.06 -2.27 -1.47
N ASN A 92 -2.51 -2.53 -0.28
CA ASN A 92 -2.86 -3.74 0.46
C ASN A 92 -3.33 -3.56 1.91
N TRP A 93 -3.08 -2.43 2.57
CA TRP A 93 -3.32 -2.33 4.02
C TRP A 93 -4.77 -2.63 4.43
N TYR A 94 -5.74 -2.23 3.63
CA TYR A 94 -7.16 -2.37 3.97
C TYR A 94 -7.72 -3.80 3.78
N TYR A 95 -6.99 -4.72 3.13
CA TYR A 95 -7.48 -6.10 2.95
C TYR A 95 -7.50 -6.91 4.24
N ILE A 96 -6.71 -6.53 5.26
CA ILE A 96 -6.77 -7.18 6.57
C ILE A 96 -8.17 -7.04 7.22
N TYR A 97 -8.93 -6.02 6.80
CA TYR A 97 -10.31 -5.73 7.23
C TYR A 97 -11.37 -6.35 6.32
N GLN A 98 -10.98 -7.30 5.45
CA GLN A 98 -11.92 -8.01 4.57
C GLN A 98 -11.90 -9.52 4.81
N PRO A 99 -12.48 -9.99 5.93
CA PRO A 99 -12.61 -11.41 6.21
C PRO A 99 -13.34 -12.15 5.10
N ILE A 100 -12.90 -13.38 4.84
CA ILE A 100 -13.60 -14.33 3.97
C ILE A 100 -14.07 -15.56 4.75
N ASN A 101 -13.51 -15.79 5.94
CA ASN A 101 -13.81 -16.91 6.82
C ASN A 101 -13.38 -16.57 8.26
N THR A 102 -13.78 -17.41 9.21
CA THR A 102 -13.42 -17.38 10.63
C THR A 102 -12.37 -18.44 10.98
N THR A 103 -11.39 -18.65 10.10
CA THR A 103 -10.18 -19.44 10.38
C THR A 103 -9.02 -18.52 10.71
N ILE A 104 -8.06 -18.96 11.52
CA ILE A 104 -6.90 -18.13 11.90
C ILE A 104 -5.79 -18.29 10.86
N GLY A 105 -5.20 -17.17 10.46
CA GLY A 105 -4.07 -17.05 9.56
C GLY A 105 -4.43 -16.38 8.24
N ASN A 106 -3.49 -15.57 7.74
CA ASN A 106 -3.61 -14.89 6.45
C ASN A 106 -2.23 -14.55 5.86
N TYR A 107 -2.22 -14.09 4.61
CA TYR A 107 -0.99 -13.80 3.86
C TYR A 107 -0.18 -12.61 4.42
N ILE A 108 -0.79 -11.77 5.27
CA ILE A 108 -0.15 -10.60 5.87
C ILE A 108 0.57 -10.99 7.16
N LEU A 109 -0.15 -11.62 8.09
CA LEU A 109 0.36 -11.91 9.43
C LEU A 109 1.10 -13.24 9.51
N GLY A 110 0.70 -14.22 8.71
CA GLY A 110 1.23 -15.59 8.76
C GLY A 110 0.17 -16.62 9.18
N PRO A 111 0.57 -17.91 9.30
CA PRO A 111 -0.32 -19.01 9.68
C PRO A 111 -0.60 -19.05 11.20
N GLU A 112 -1.64 -19.79 11.60
CA GLU A 112 -2.07 -19.96 13.00
C GLU A 112 -0.96 -20.47 13.95
N ASP A 113 -0.07 -21.35 13.48
CA ASP A 113 1.02 -21.85 14.33
C ASP A 113 2.01 -20.75 14.72
N GLU A 114 2.26 -19.78 13.82
CA GLU A 114 3.09 -18.62 14.14
C GLU A 114 2.38 -17.65 15.10
N PHE A 115 1.04 -17.55 15.01
CA PHE A 115 0.25 -16.77 15.98
C PHE A 115 0.38 -17.32 17.40
N LYS A 116 0.25 -18.65 17.55
CA LYS A 116 0.44 -19.34 18.84
C LYS A 116 1.82 -19.11 19.41
N GLU A 117 2.86 -19.34 18.59
CA GLU A 117 4.24 -19.15 19.01
C GLU A 117 4.52 -17.69 19.41
N MET A 118 3.97 -16.72 18.68
CA MET A 118 4.10 -15.30 19.02
C MET A 118 3.45 -14.99 20.38
N CYS A 119 2.27 -15.53 20.66
CA CYS A 119 1.60 -15.35 21.95
C CYS A 119 2.38 -16.00 23.11
N ASP A 120 2.89 -17.22 22.91
CA ASP A 120 3.72 -17.91 23.91
C ASP A 120 4.97 -17.09 24.25
N ILE A 121 5.63 -16.52 23.23
CA ILE A 121 6.79 -15.65 23.40
C ILE A 121 6.41 -14.32 24.06
N ALA A 122 5.23 -13.76 23.77
CA ALA A 122 4.71 -12.58 24.46
C ALA A 122 4.57 -12.82 25.97
N HIS A 123 3.93 -13.93 26.35
CA HIS A 123 3.74 -14.30 27.76
C HIS A 123 5.06 -14.57 28.48
N GLN A 124 6.06 -15.17 27.80
CA GLN A 124 7.42 -15.34 28.34
C GLN A 124 8.12 -14.00 28.66
N HIS A 125 7.71 -12.90 28.03
CA HIS A 125 8.21 -11.56 28.28
C HIS A 125 7.25 -10.70 29.13
N GLY A 126 6.15 -11.28 29.61
CA GLY A 126 5.14 -10.57 30.42
C GLY A 126 4.25 -9.62 29.61
N VAL A 127 4.25 -9.73 28.29
CA VAL A 127 3.46 -8.92 27.36
C VAL A 127 2.17 -9.67 27.01
N ARG A 128 1.06 -8.94 26.89
CA ARG A 128 -0.25 -9.49 26.48
C ARG A 128 -0.62 -9.14 25.05
N VAL A 129 -1.46 -9.96 24.44
CA VAL A 129 -1.85 -9.82 23.03
C VAL A 129 -3.34 -9.45 22.91
N ILE A 130 -3.61 -8.27 22.36
CA ILE A 130 -4.95 -7.81 21.96
C ILE A 130 -5.09 -8.03 20.45
N VAL A 131 -6.14 -8.71 20.03
CA VAL A 131 -6.41 -9.01 18.62
C VAL A 131 -7.47 -8.07 18.06
N ASP A 132 -7.21 -7.45 16.91
CA ASP A 132 -8.24 -6.74 16.15
C ASP A 132 -9.30 -7.72 15.62
N ALA A 133 -10.55 -7.50 15.95
CA ALA A 133 -11.67 -8.40 15.75
C ALA A 133 -12.68 -7.77 14.78
N VAL A 134 -12.65 -8.19 13.52
CA VAL A 134 -13.64 -7.78 12.51
C VAL A 134 -14.92 -8.59 12.71
N ALA A 135 -15.77 -8.07 13.61
CA ALA A 135 -16.98 -8.76 14.06
C ALA A 135 -18.26 -8.33 13.31
N ASN A 136 -18.17 -7.29 12.48
CA ASN A 136 -19.32 -6.65 11.85
C ASN A 136 -19.62 -7.21 10.45
N HIS A 137 -18.58 -7.45 9.64
CA HIS A 137 -18.75 -7.68 8.20
C HIS A 137 -17.70 -8.63 7.65
N PHE A 138 -17.96 -9.15 6.46
CA PHE A 138 -16.98 -9.82 5.60
C PHE A 138 -16.63 -8.92 4.40
N THR A 139 -15.69 -9.36 3.56
CA THR A 139 -15.33 -8.69 2.29
C THR A 139 -16.56 -8.29 1.46
N SER A 140 -16.42 -7.30 0.59
CA SER A 140 -17.48 -6.88 -0.35
C SER A 140 -17.69 -7.87 -1.52
N GLU A 141 -16.77 -8.81 -1.73
CA GLU A 141 -16.82 -9.76 -2.85
C GLU A 141 -17.42 -11.11 -2.44
N TRP A 142 -18.70 -11.31 -2.81
CA TRP A 142 -19.43 -12.55 -2.47
C TRP A 142 -18.73 -13.84 -2.88
N GLU A 143 -18.15 -13.86 -4.09
CA GLU A 143 -17.58 -15.07 -4.68
C GLU A 143 -16.31 -15.56 -3.98
N VAL A 144 -15.64 -14.69 -3.20
CA VAL A 144 -14.43 -15.07 -2.46
C VAL A 144 -14.71 -15.41 -0.99
N ILE A 145 -15.92 -15.12 -0.48
CA ILE A 145 -16.36 -15.59 0.84
C ILE A 145 -16.37 -17.12 0.85
N ASP A 146 -15.86 -17.73 1.91
CA ASP A 146 -15.79 -19.17 2.04
C ASP A 146 -17.20 -19.80 1.89
N PRO A 147 -17.35 -20.91 1.13
CA PRO A 147 -18.65 -21.54 0.89
C PRO A 147 -19.44 -21.88 2.16
N SER A 148 -18.78 -22.12 3.30
CA SER A 148 -19.45 -22.34 4.59
C SER A 148 -20.14 -21.09 5.15
N TRP A 149 -19.74 -19.90 4.70
CA TRP A 149 -20.33 -18.62 5.05
C TRP A 149 -21.25 -18.06 3.96
N GLN A 150 -21.27 -18.63 2.75
CA GLN A 150 -22.11 -18.19 1.62
C GLN A 150 -23.62 -18.53 1.77
N ASN A 151 -24.21 -18.20 2.93
CA ASN A 151 -25.66 -18.18 3.15
C ASN A 151 -26.13 -16.74 3.31
N LYS A 152 -27.06 -16.28 2.45
CA LYS A 152 -27.58 -14.92 2.51
C LYS A 152 -28.29 -14.58 3.83
N ASP A 153 -28.81 -15.58 4.55
CA ASP A 153 -29.44 -15.38 5.86
C ASP A 153 -28.43 -15.01 6.97
N TYR A 154 -27.14 -15.22 6.73
CA TYR A 154 -26.06 -14.82 7.64
C TYR A 154 -25.67 -13.35 7.49
N PHE A 155 -26.27 -12.63 6.54
CA PHE A 155 -25.96 -11.24 6.26
C PHE A 155 -27.24 -10.40 6.21
N HIS A 156 -27.13 -9.14 6.57
CA HIS A 156 -28.20 -8.18 6.34
C HIS A 156 -28.41 -7.93 4.84
N PRO A 157 -29.59 -7.41 4.45
CA PRO A 157 -29.82 -6.96 3.08
C PRO A 157 -28.70 -6.03 2.60
N GLN A 158 -28.31 -6.19 1.32
CA GLN A 158 -27.22 -5.41 0.73
C GLN A 158 -27.66 -3.99 0.35
N ALA A 159 -28.00 -3.20 1.36
CA ALA A 159 -28.25 -1.78 1.24
C ALA A 159 -27.08 -0.99 1.85
N PRO A 160 -26.64 0.13 1.24
CA PRO A 160 -25.62 0.98 1.82
C PRO A 160 -26.19 1.82 2.96
N ILE A 161 -25.36 2.13 3.95
CA ILE A 161 -25.68 3.15 4.97
C ILE A 161 -25.89 4.50 4.27
N ASN A 162 -27.03 5.15 4.50
CA ASN A 162 -27.35 6.47 3.93
C ASN A 162 -27.18 7.60 4.96
N ASP A 163 -27.45 7.32 6.24
CA ASP A 163 -27.25 8.22 7.35
C ASP A 163 -26.56 7.51 8.52
N TYR A 164 -25.27 7.84 8.74
CA TYR A 164 -24.48 7.32 9.87
C TYR A 164 -25.01 7.76 11.24
N ASN A 165 -25.94 8.72 11.29
CA ASN A 165 -26.59 9.17 12.52
C ASN A 165 -27.93 8.47 12.80
N ASP A 166 -28.46 7.70 11.86
CA ASP A 166 -29.60 6.83 12.12
C ASP A 166 -29.06 5.50 12.67
N ARG A 167 -29.44 5.12 13.89
CA ARG A 167 -28.92 3.91 14.53
C ARG A 167 -29.33 2.64 13.79
N GLU A 168 -30.52 2.59 13.20
CA GLU A 168 -30.99 1.41 12.46
C GLU A 168 -30.23 1.32 11.14
N ASP A 169 -30.16 2.42 10.40
CA ASP A 169 -29.39 2.48 9.14
C ASP A 169 -27.91 2.15 9.38
N CYS A 170 -27.30 2.72 10.43
CA CYS A 170 -25.90 2.52 10.75
C CYS A 170 -25.55 1.08 11.16
N THR A 171 -26.51 0.30 11.69
CA THR A 171 -26.25 -1.05 12.22
C THR A 171 -26.83 -2.19 11.40
N GLN A 172 -27.78 -1.91 10.52
CA GLN A 172 -28.50 -2.95 9.76
C GLN A 172 -28.17 -2.92 8.26
N ASN A 173 -27.23 -2.06 7.84
CA ASN A 173 -26.85 -1.86 6.44
C ASN A 173 -25.32 -1.84 6.26
N THR A 174 -24.89 -2.06 5.02
CA THR A 174 -23.50 -2.29 4.64
C THR A 174 -22.61 -1.04 4.79
N LEU A 175 -21.54 -1.20 5.57
CA LEU A 175 -20.42 -0.26 5.63
C LEU A 175 -19.55 -0.43 4.38
N SER A 176 -19.46 0.60 3.53
CA SER A 176 -18.61 0.58 2.31
C SER A 176 -18.85 -0.61 1.37
N GLY A 177 -20.07 -1.16 1.35
CA GLY A 177 -20.44 -2.33 0.54
C GLY A 177 -19.87 -3.66 1.04
N LEU A 178 -19.30 -3.69 2.25
CA LEU A 178 -18.86 -4.91 2.93
C LEU A 178 -20.08 -5.73 3.35
N TRP A 179 -20.01 -7.06 3.21
CA TRP A 179 -21.13 -7.94 3.54
C TRP A 179 -21.39 -7.93 5.05
N ASP A 180 -22.39 -7.17 5.46
CA ASP A 180 -22.76 -6.93 6.85
C ASP A 180 -23.40 -8.16 7.49
N LEU A 181 -22.84 -8.64 8.60
CA LEU A 181 -23.31 -9.85 9.26
C LEU A 181 -24.68 -9.61 9.88
N ASN A 182 -25.59 -10.57 9.72
CA ASN A 182 -26.86 -10.58 10.42
C ASN A 182 -26.63 -10.98 11.88
N THR A 183 -26.26 -10.01 12.70
CA THR A 183 -25.90 -10.13 14.12
C THR A 183 -27.07 -10.62 14.98
N GLN A 184 -28.32 -10.41 14.55
CA GLN A 184 -29.50 -11.03 15.19
C GLN A 184 -29.61 -12.55 14.92
N ASN A 185 -28.91 -13.09 13.94
CA ASN A 185 -28.94 -14.52 13.64
C ASN A 185 -28.09 -15.30 14.67
N SER A 186 -28.73 -16.17 15.43
CA SER A 186 -28.06 -16.94 16.49
C SER A 186 -26.95 -17.86 15.97
N GLU A 187 -27.05 -18.35 14.74
CA GLU A 187 -26.00 -19.17 14.12
C GLU A 187 -24.75 -18.33 13.85
N VAL A 188 -24.94 -17.11 13.31
CA VAL A 188 -23.84 -16.14 13.10
C VAL A 188 -23.17 -15.81 14.43
N ALA A 189 -23.97 -15.48 15.44
CA ALA A 189 -23.47 -15.19 16.80
C ALA A 189 -22.64 -16.35 17.39
N GLN A 190 -23.12 -17.60 17.26
CA GLN A 190 -22.42 -18.77 17.77
C GLN A 190 -21.12 -19.05 17.01
N ARG A 191 -21.12 -18.99 15.67
CA ARG A 191 -19.92 -19.20 14.86
C ARG A 191 -18.83 -18.16 15.17
N MET A 192 -19.22 -16.90 15.35
CA MET A 192 -18.29 -15.84 15.75
C MET A 192 -17.79 -16.04 17.19
N ALA A 193 -18.64 -16.46 18.12
CA ALA A 193 -18.22 -16.79 19.47
C ALA A 193 -17.25 -17.98 19.54
N GLU A 194 -17.46 -19.01 18.72
CA GLU A 194 -16.53 -20.14 18.57
C GLU A 194 -15.17 -19.68 18.04
N PHE A 195 -15.16 -18.80 17.03
CA PHE A 195 -13.94 -18.20 16.52
C PHE A 195 -13.17 -17.42 17.59
N TYR A 196 -13.82 -16.50 18.31
CA TYR A 196 -13.13 -15.71 19.33
C TYR A 196 -12.66 -16.55 20.52
N ARG A 197 -13.42 -17.58 20.92
CA ARG A 197 -12.94 -18.56 21.91
C ARG A 197 -11.72 -19.31 21.41
N LYS A 198 -11.65 -19.63 20.12
CA LYS A 198 -10.46 -20.25 19.51
C LYS A 198 -9.27 -19.30 19.49
N VAL A 199 -9.46 -18.02 19.16
CA VAL A 199 -8.38 -17.01 19.21
C VAL A 199 -7.83 -16.86 20.63
N ILE A 200 -8.70 -16.85 21.64
CA ILE A 200 -8.29 -16.92 23.05
C ILE A 200 -7.59 -18.25 23.34
N ALA A 201 -8.13 -19.39 22.90
CA ALA A 201 -7.52 -20.72 23.06
C ALA A 201 -6.09 -20.79 22.51
N ASP A 202 -5.80 -20.05 21.44
CA ASP A 202 -4.52 -20.06 20.73
C ASP A 202 -3.50 -19.03 21.27
N GLY A 203 -3.88 -18.09 22.14
CA GLY A 203 -2.88 -17.25 22.81
C GLY A 203 -3.36 -15.90 23.29
N ALA A 204 -4.37 -15.33 22.64
CA ALA A 204 -4.78 -13.95 22.87
C ALA A 204 -5.29 -13.69 24.29
N ASP A 205 -5.13 -12.44 24.73
CA ASP A 205 -5.56 -11.94 26.03
C ASP A 205 -6.71 -10.92 25.93
N GLY A 206 -7.03 -10.46 24.72
CA GLY A 206 -7.99 -9.39 24.54
C GLY A 206 -8.41 -9.16 23.09
N PHE A 207 -9.41 -8.30 22.94
CA PHE A 207 -9.93 -7.91 21.63
C PHE A 207 -10.10 -6.40 21.48
N ARG A 208 -9.78 -5.89 20.29
CA ARG A 208 -10.24 -4.61 19.76
C ARG A 208 -11.33 -4.92 18.75
N TYR A 209 -12.59 -4.60 19.02
CA TYR A 209 -13.68 -4.84 18.08
C TYR A 209 -13.75 -3.74 17.03
N ASP A 210 -13.41 -4.10 15.79
CA ASP A 210 -13.51 -3.24 14.61
C ASP A 210 -14.96 -2.85 14.34
N ALA A 211 -15.16 -1.59 13.91
CA ALA A 211 -16.47 -1.09 13.54
C ALA A 211 -17.58 -1.38 14.56
N ALA A 212 -17.27 -1.46 15.86
CA ALA A 212 -18.22 -1.89 16.90
C ALA A 212 -19.48 -1.01 16.96
N LYS A 213 -19.37 0.26 16.56
CA LYS A 213 -20.51 1.18 16.37
C LYS A 213 -21.60 0.63 15.43
N HIS A 214 -21.21 -0.18 14.45
CA HIS A 214 -22.08 -0.73 13.41
C HIS A 214 -22.80 -2.02 13.85
N ILE A 215 -22.59 -2.48 15.08
CA ILE A 215 -23.31 -3.64 15.63
C ILE A 215 -24.23 -3.15 16.73
N GLU A 216 -25.53 -3.41 16.61
CA GLU A 216 -26.56 -2.97 17.53
C GLU A 216 -26.33 -3.43 18.98
N LEU A 217 -26.70 -2.57 19.94
CA LEU A 217 -26.71 -2.95 21.35
C LEU A 217 -27.87 -3.90 21.65
N THR A 218 -27.77 -4.65 22.75
CA THR A 218 -28.79 -5.63 23.17
C THR A 218 -30.17 -5.04 23.45
N ASN A 219 -30.28 -3.73 23.58
CA ASN A 219 -31.54 -3.00 23.76
C ASN A 219 -31.96 -2.19 22.53
N GLU A 220 -31.35 -2.43 21.37
CA GLU A 220 -31.71 -1.86 20.06
C GLU A 220 -32.37 -2.92 19.17
N PHE A 221 -33.17 -2.47 18.19
CA PHE A 221 -33.73 -3.23 17.05
C PHE A 221 -34.19 -4.68 17.31
N GLY A 222 -34.95 -4.90 18.38
CA GLY A 222 -35.54 -6.21 18.67
C GLY A 222 -34.74 -7.10 19.60
N GLY A 223 -33.63 -6.61 20.17
CA GLY A 223 -32.97 -7.24 21.32
C GLY A 223 -31.92 -8.29 20.94
N SER A 224 -31.02 -7.94 20.03
CA SER A 224 -29.91 -8.79 19.59
C SER A 224 -29.15 -9.40 20.77
N GLN A 225 -28.77 -10.66 20.64
CA GLN A 225 -27.94 -11.37 21.63
C GLN A 225 -26.48 -11.47 21.19
N TYR A 226 -26.08 -10.79 20.12
CA TYR A 226 -24.76 -10.94 19.52
C TYR A 226 -23.63 -10.65 20.52
N TRP A 227 -23.62 -9.46 21.12
CA TRP A 227 -22.64 -9.09 22.14
C TRP A 227 -22.65 -10.03 23.37
N ASN A 228 -23.85 -10.39 23.86
CA ASN A 228 -24.00 -11.36 24.96
C ASN A 228 -23.44 -12.74 24.62
N THR A 229 -23.34 -13.08 23.33
CA THR A 229 -22.86 -14.39 22.87
C THR A 229 -21.34 -14.38 22.63
N ILE A 230 -20.80 -13.32 22.02
CA ILE A 230 -19.39 -13.27 21.61
C ILE A 230 -18.44 -12.77 22.70
N LEU A 231 -18.89 -11.90 23.62
CA LEU A 231 -18.03 -11.30 24.64
C LEU A 231 -17.62 -12.27 25.77
N PRO A 232 -18.44 -13.26 26.16
CA PRO A 232 -18.02 -14.34 27.07
C PRO A 232 -17.09 -15.36 26.37
N ASN A 233 -15.87 -14.92 26.05
CA ASN A 233 -14.90 -15.68 25.27
C ASN A 233 -13.60 -16.03 26.02
N GLY A 234 -13.39 -15.51 27.24
CA GLY A 234 -12.19 -15.75 28.06
C GLY A 234 -11.11 -14.66 27.96
N ALA A 235 -11.37 -13.57 27.25
CA ALA A 235 -10.51 -12.39 27.20
C ALA A 235 -10.43 -11.67 28.56
N GLN A 236 -9.25 -11.13 28.88
CA GLN A 236 -9.02 -10.24 30.01
C GLN A 236 -9.46 -8.81 29.73
N TYR A 237 -9.23 -8.31 28.51
CA TYR A 237 -9.49 -6.91 28.16
C TYR A 237 -10.11 -6.80 26.77
N GLN A 238 -11.26 -6.15 26.69
CA GLN A 238 -12.01 -6.00 25.45
C GLN A 238 -12.42 -4.53 25.29
N TYR A 239 -12.29 -4.01 24.08
CA TYR A 239 -12.74 -2.66 23.78
C TYR A 239 -13.21 -2.55 22.32
N GLY A 240 -14.10 -1.61 22.04
CA GLY A 240 -14.61 -1.37 20.69
C GLY A 240 -14.08 -0.09 20.08
N GLU A 241 -13.86 -0.12 18.78
CA GLU A 241 -13.84 1.10 17.98
C GLU A 241 -15.27 1.65 17.87
N VAL A 242 -15.52 2.72 18.61
CA VAL A 242 -16.78 3.44 18.59
C VAL A 242 -16.46 4.91 18.30
N LEU A 243 -16.28 5.22 17.01
CA LEU A 243 -15.98 6.59 16.58
C LEU A 243 -17.15 7.50 16.93
N GLN A 244 -16.86 8.52 17.74
CA GLN A 244 -17.84 9.47 18.27
C GLN A 244 -18.59 10.18 17.14
N ASP A 245 -19.92 10.24 17.28
CA ASP A 245 -20.79 10.97 16.38
C ASP A 245 -22.11 11.31 17.11
N LYS A 246 -22.97 12.14 16.49
CA LYS A 246 -24.10 12.79 17.17
C LYS A 246 -25.06 11.85 17.90
N ASN A 247 -25.29 10.66 17.36
CA ASN A 247 -26.31 9.71 17.85
C ASN A 247 -25.72 8.36 18.27
N VAL A 248 -24.42 8.29 18.52
CA VAL A 248 -23.78 7.08 19.01
C VAL A 248 -24.06 6.93 20.51
N ARG A 249 -24.05 5.69 20.99
CA ARG A 249 -24.30 5.35 22.40
C ARG A 249 -23.00 4.94 23.10
N GLU A 250 -21.99 5.80 23.03
CA GLU A 250 -20.61 5.47 23.46
C GLU A 250 -20.55 5.02 24.92
N THR A 251 -21.32 5.63 25.82
CA THR A 251 -21.36 5.25 27.24
C THR A 251 -21.90 3.83 27.46
N ASP A 252 -22.83 3.40 26.61
CA ASP A 252 -23.43 2.07 26.71
C ASP A 252 -22.48 1.00 26.15
N TYR A 253 -21.80 1.28 25.04
CA TYR A 253 -20.70 0.43 24.57
C TYR A 253 -19.55 0.36 25.59
N ALA A 254 -19.17 1.49 26.17
CA ALA A 254 -18.11 1.55 27.18
C ALA A 254 -18.43 0.66 28.39
N ALA A 255 -19.66 0.74 28.90
CA ALA A 255 -20.13 -0.11 29.98
C ALA A 255 -20.14 -1.58 29.58
N MET A 256 -20.66 -1.92 28.40
CA MET A 256 -20.73 -3.29 27.89
C MET A 256 -19.34 -3.95 27.80
N PHE A 257 -18.37 -3.29 27.17
CA PHE A 257 -17.02 -3.82 27.02
C PHE A 257 -16.26 -3.88 28.36
N ASN A 258 -16.51 -2.92 29.25
CA ASN A 258 -15.96 -2.96 30.60
C ASN A 258 -16.52 -4.14 31.41
N ASP A 259 -17.83 -4.37 31.36
CA ASP A 259 -18.51 -5.43 32.11
C ASP A 259 -18.15 -6.84 31.61
N SER A 260 -17.74 -6.95 30.34
CA SER A 260 -17.23 -8.19 29.76
C SER A 260 -15.72 -8.41 29.94
N SER A 261 -15.05 -7.58 30.72
CA SER A 261 -13.59 -7.61 30.87
C SER A 261 -13.16 -7.63 32.33
N ILE A 262 -11.97 -8.15 32.60
CA ILE A 262 -11.40 -8.23 33.95
C ILE A 262 -10.55 -6.98 34.20
N ASN A 263 -11.05 -6.09 35.07
CA ASN A 263 -10.37 -4.84 35.50
C ASN A 263 -10.10 -3.82 34.40
N GLY A 264 -10.91 -3.79 33.34
CA GLY A 264 -10.90 -2.71 32.36
C GLY A 264 -11.32 -3.16 30.98
N GLY A 265 -11.80 -2.23 30.18
CA GLY A 265 -12.33 -2.41 28.84
C GLY A 265 -13.08 -1.13 28.47
N GLY A 266 -13.58 -1.01 27.25
CA GLY A 266 -14.43 0.13 26.91
C GLY A 266 -14.37 0.55 25.46
N VAL A 267 -14.17 1.84 25.19
CA VAL A 267 -14.27 2.40 23.83
C VAL A 267 -13.16 3.38 23.51
N THR A 268 -12.94 3.61 22.22
CA THR A 268 -12.01 4.61 21.71
C THR A 268 -12.50 6.04 21.99
N ALA A 269 -11.59 6.91 22.43
CA ALA A 269 -11.87 8.35 22.60
C ALA A 269 -11.41 9.15 21.36
N SER A 270 -12.14 9.03 20.25
CA SER A 270 -11.72 9.56 18.94
C SER A 270 -11.56 11.09 18.93
N ASP A 271 -12.42 11.82 19.64
CA ASP A 271 -12.35 13.29 19.70
C ASP A 271 -11.19 13.77 20.56
N TYR A 272 -10.81 13.00 21.59
CA TYR A 272 -9.57 13.27 22.33
C TYR A 272 -8.35 13.06 21.45
N GLY A 273 -8.34 12.02 20.60
CA GLY A 273 -7.33 11.85 19.57
C GLY A 273 -7.27 13.04 18.61
N GLN A 274 -8.39 13.67 18.30
CA GLN A 274 -8.41 14.92 17.52
C GLN A 274 -7.75 16.08 18.26
N GLU A 275 -7.94 16.21 19.58
CA GLU A 275 -7.23 17.21 20.39
C GLU A 275 -5.72 16.98 20.44
N MET A 276 -5.26 15.72 20.45
CA MET A 276 -3.83 15.40 20.32
C MET A 276 -3.27 15.87 18.98
N ARG A 277 -4.01 15.69 17.89
CA ARG A 277 -3.63 16.23 16.56
C ARG A 277 -3.66 17.76 16.52
N ASN A 278 -4.61 18.39 17.21
CA ASN A 278 -4.63 19.85 17.36
C ASN A 278 -3.38 20.35 18.12
N SER A 279 -2.98 19.66 19.19
CA SER A 279 -1.72 19.93 19.92
C SER A 279 -0.50 19.85 19.00
N MET A 280 -0.40 18.80 18.17
CA MET A 280 0.70 18.64 17.21
C MET A 280 0.68 19.74 16.13
N ASN A 281 -0.50 20.09 15.61
CA ASN A 281 -0.68 21.16 14.62
C ASN A 281 -0.26 22.53 15.18
N ASP A 282 -0.67 22.81 16.42
CA ASP A 282 -0.34 24.06 17.12
C ASP A 282 1.11 24.06 17.62
N ARG A 283 1.87 22.97 17.46
CA ARG A 283 3.22 22.77 18.03
C ARG A 283 3.24 23.19 19.50
N SER A 284 2.27 22.70 20.27
CA SER A 284 1.99 23.14 21.63
C SER A 284 1.69 21.96 22.54
N VAL A 285 2.23 22.03 23.75
CA VAL A 285 1.91 21.13 24.88
C VAL A 285 1.07 21.85 25.95
N ASN A 286 0.23 22.82 25.55
CA ASN A 286 -0.67 23.46 26.50
C ASN A 286 -1.59 22.43 27.16
N THR A 287 -1.75 22.49 28.49
CA THR A 287 -2.55 21.53 29.26
C THR A 287 -4.00 21.40 28.79
N ARG A 288 -4.57 22.44 28.15
CA ARG A 288 -5.94 22.42 27.61
C ARG A 288 -6.23 21.25 26.67
N PHE A 289 -5.22 20.77 25.93
CA PHE A 289 -5.40 19.66 24.99
C PHE A 289 -5.53 18.31 25.70
N PHE A 290 -4.95 18.19 26.89
CA PHE A 290 -4.76 16.90 27.54
C PHE A 290 -5.80 16.61 28.62
N ILE A 291 -6.41 17.64 29.22
CA ILE A 291 -7.26 17.47 30.42
C ILE A 291 -8.70 17.04 30.14
N ASP A 292 -9.22 17.36 28.95
CA ASP A 292 -10.59 17.06 28.54
C ASP A 292 -10.60 15.90 27.53
N PHE A 293 -11.09 14.73 27.96
CA PHE A 293 -11.14 13.51 27.14
C PHE A 293 -12.24 13.52 26.08
N ARG A 294 -13.00 14.61 25.96
CA ARG A 294 -14.02 14.80 24.92
C ARG A 294 -15.08 13.70 24.83
N LEU A 295 -15.27 12.92 25.90
CA LEU A 295 -16.23 11.82 25.94
C LEU A 295 -16.80 11.69 27.36
N ASN A 296 -18.11 11.48 27.45
CA ASN A 296 -18.83 11.40 28.73
C ASN A 296 -18.74 10.02 29.41
N ALA A 297 -18.10 9.04 28.78
CA ALA A 297 -17.82 7.76 29.41
C ALA A 297 -16.73 7.89 30.50
N PRO A 298 -16.75 7.06 31.55
CA PRO A 298 -15.70 7.05 32.56
C PRO A 298 -14.30 6.93 31.95
N VAL A 299 -13.35 7.77 32.36
CA VAL A 299 -12.01 7.83 31.76
C VAL A 299 -11.25 6.50 31.84
N ASN A 300 -11.51 5.69 32.86
CA ASN A 300 -10.94 4.35 33.03
C ASN A 300 -11.55 3.30 32.09
N GLN A 301 -12.59 3.66 31.32
CA GLN A 301 -13.21 2.86 30.27
C GLN A 301 -12.87 3.41 28.86
N LEU A 302 -11.81 4.21 28.76
CA LEU A 302 -11.35 4.76 27.50
C LEU A 302 -10.07 4.09 27.03
N VAL A 303 -9.97 3.92 25.72
CA VAL A 303 -8.74 3.71 24.99
C VAL A 303 -8.41 4.99 24.23
N THR A 304 -7.25 5.57 24.51
CA THR A 304 -6.80 6.84 23.94
C THR A 304 -5.65 6.62 22.98
N TRP A 305 -5.58 7.44 21.94
CA TRP A 305 -4.48 7.48 20.99
C TRP A 305 -4.17 8.93 20.64
N ILE A 306 -3.00 9.18 20.07
CA ILE A 306 -2.71 10.45 19.39
C ILE A 306 -3.14 10.41 17.91
N GLU A 307 -3.14 9.21 17.33
CA GLU A 307 -3.63 8.90 15.99
C GLU A 307 -4.00 7.41 15.92
N SER A 308 -5.03 7.07 15.15
CA SER A 308 -5.32 5.68 14.77
C SER A 308 -4.61 5.31 13.46
N HIS A 309 -4.71 4.04 13.08
CA HIS A 309 -4.27 3.59 11.77
C HIS A 309 -5.10 4.25 10.65
N ASP A 310 -6.41 4.45 10.82
CA ASP A 310 -7.24 5.18 9.85
C ASP A 310 -6.83 6.64 9.72
N ASN A 311 -6.57 7.33 10.83
CA ASN A 311 -6.13 8.72 10.76
C ASN A 311 -4.85 8.85 9.92
N TYR A 312 -3.94 7.89 10.02
CA TYR A 312 -2.69 7.92 9.26
C TYR A 312 -2.90 7.46 7.80
N CYS A 313 -3.58 6.33 7.58
CA CYS A 313 -3.77 5.73 6.27
C CYS A 313 -4.76 6.53 5.39
N ASP A 314 -5.70 7.24 6.00
CA ASP A 314 -6.59 8.18 5.30
C ASP A 314 -6.04 9.61 5.27
N ARG A 315 -4.75 9.78 5.58
CA ARG A 315 -4.03 11.04 5.41
C ARG A 315 -4.58 12.22 6.22
N GLN A 316 -5.03 11.93 7.43
CA GLN A 316 -5.45 12.93 8.41
C GLN A 316 -4.31 13.32 9.35
N SER A 317 -3.38 12.40 9.63
CA SER A 317 -2.24 12.58 10.53
C SER A 317 -0.87 12.29 9.91
N GLU A 318 -0.83 11.93 8.63
CA GLU A 318 0.41 11.55 7.93
C GLU A 318 1.42 12.70 7.86
N LYS A 319 0.95 13.95 7.83
CA LYS A 319 1.78 15.16 7.81
C LYS A 319 2.60 15.42 9.09
N PHE A 320 2.25 14.82 10.22
CA PHE A 320 2.95 15.08 11.49
C PHE A 320 4.30 14.36 11.52
N THR A 321 5.31 15.04 12.05
CA THR A 321 6.65 14.44 12.25
C THR A 321 6.64 13.48 13.43
N GLU A 322 7.53 12.47 13.41
CA GLU A 322 7.70 11.55 14.55
C GLU A 322 8.02 12.32 15.85
N GLN A 323 8.74 13.44 15.78
CA GLN A 323 8.99 14.25 16.97
C GLN A 323 7.70 14.84 17.56
N GLN A 324 6.77 15.32 16.73
CA GLN A 324 5.47 15.80 17.21
C GLN A 324 4.65 14.66 17.84
N VAL A 325 4.69 13.47 17.22
CA VAL A 325 4.08 12.24 17.73
C VAL A 325 4.63 11.90 19.11
N ARG A 326 5.96 11.85 19.29
CA ARG A 326 6.62 11.59 20.58
C ARG A 326 6.23 12.61 21.65
N THR A 327 6.24 13.90 21.32
CA THR A 327 5.88 14.99 22.25
C THR A 327 4.44 14.84 22.76
N ALA A 328 3.49 14.63 21.85
CA ALA A 328 2.08 14.45 22.22
C ALA A 328 1.86 13.14 22.99
N TRP A 329 2.45 12.04 22.50
CA TRP A 329 2.39 10.73 23.15
C TRP A 329 2.88 10.81 24.58
N ALA A 330 4.10 11.32 24.81
CA ALA A 330 4.71 11.31 26.14
C ALA A 330 3.86 12.06 27.17
N THR A 331 3.28 13.19 26.78
CA THR A 331 2.40 13.99 27.64
C THR A 331 1.10 13.25 27.96
N MET A 332 0.41 12.72 26.95
CA MET A 332 -0.83 11.96 27.13
C MET A 332 -0.60 10.70 27.97
N ASN A 333 0.48 9.97 27.68
CA ASN A 333 0.79 8.68 28.25
C ASN A 333 1.13 8.76 29.74
N ALA A 334 1.91 9.77 30.16
CA ALA A 334 2.34 9.98 31.53
C ALA A 334 1.18 10.17 32.54
N ARG A 335 0.01 10.63 32.06
CA ARG A 335 -1.16 10.88 32.91
C ARG A 335 -1.71 9.61 33.57
N GLY A 336 -1.62 8.45 32.91
CA GLY A 336 -2.05 7.17 33.49
C GLY A 336 -3.57 7.03 33.71
N LYS A 337 -4.42 7.80 33.00
CA LYS A 337 -5.88 7.86 33.25
C LYS A 337 -6.71 6.84 32.46
N ALA A 338 -6.29 6.50 31.26
CA ALA A 338 -6.96 5.61 30.31
C ALA A 338 -5.90 4.68 29.69
N MET A 339 -6.30 3.55 29.10
CA MET A 339 -5.36 2.75 28.30
C MET A 339 -4.88 3.61 27.12
N THR A 340 -3.59 3.53 26.79
CA THR A 340 -3.00 4.30 25.69
C THR A 340 -2.56 3.36 24.57
N LEU A 341 -2.85 3.74 23.34
CA LEU A 341 -2.51 2.97 22.13
C LEU A 341 -1.52 3.79 21.29
N PHE A 342 -0.28 3.30 21.20
CA PHE A 342 0.76 3.86 20.35
C PHE A 342 0.63 3.25 18.95
N PHE A 343 0.23 4.04 17.96
CA PHE A 343 0.22 3.60 16.57
C PHE A 343 1.64 3.57 15.99
N ASN A 344 2.17 2.38 15.70
CA ASN A 344 3.46 2.30 15.01
C ASN A 344 3.30 2.48 13.51
N ARG A 345 3.81 3.60 13.00
CA ARG A 345 3.78 3.96 11.58
C ARG A 345 4.69 3.04 10.75
N PRO A 346 4.42 2.90 9.43
CA PRO A 346 5.36 2.28 8.50
C PRO A 346 6.73 2.94 8.56
N TYR A 347 7.79 2.17 8.33
CA TYR A 347 9.14 2.73 8.30
C TYR A 347 9.28 3.77 7.20
N ALA A 348 9.98 4.86 7.54
CA ALA A 348 10.34 5.94 6.63
C ALA A 348 9.14 6.53 5.89
N SER A 349 8.01 6.72 6.60
CA SER A 349 6.74 7.15 6.01
C SER A 349 6.10 8.31 6.78
N GLY A 350 5.70 9.36 6.05
CA GLY A 350 5.02 10.53 6.60
C GLY A 350 5.94 11.57 7.28
N GLY A 351 5.34 12.63 7.81
CA GLY A 351 6.03 13.80 8.32
C GLY A 351 6.72 14.56 7.19
N THR A 352 8.06 14.59 7.23
CA THR A 352 8.88 15.15 6.15
C THR A 352 9.22 14.13 5.06
N GLN A 353 8.79 12.87 5.23
CA GLN A 353 9.03 11.77 4.30
C GLN A 353 7.78 11.55 3.44
N GLU A 354 7.96 10.88 2.31
CA GLU A 354 6.84 10.44 1.48
C GLU A 354 5.91 9.53 2.29
N TRP A 355 4.60 9.73 2.14
CA TRP A 355 3.60 8.87 2.75
C TRP A 355 3.51 7.57 1.95
N PHE A 356 3.62 6.43 2.64
CA PHE A 356 3.85 5.11 2.04
C PHE A 356 5.00 5.14 1.03
N SER A 357 6.20 5.48 1.52
CA SER A 357 7.45 5.50 0.73
C SER A 357 7.87 4.13 0.15
N GLU A 358 7.16 3.05 0.53
CA GLU A 358 7.41 1.68 0.10
C GLU A 358 8.81 1.14 0.45
N LYS A 359 9.54 1.81 1.36
CA LYS A 359 10.83 1.37 1.93
C LYS A 359 10.70 0.24 2.96
N SER A 360 9.49 0.00 3.44
CA SER A 360 9.07 -1.21 4.15
C SER A 360 7.83 -1.77 3.48
N LYS A 361 7.52 -3.04 3.75
CA LYS A 361 6.33 -3.73 3.27
C LYS A 361 5.45 -4.15 4.44
N ILE A 362 4.19 -4.45 4.13
CA ILE A 362 3.30 -5.15 5.06
C ILE A 362 3.96 -6.46 5.49
N GLY A 363 3.96 -6.73 6.79
CA GLY A 363 4.69 -7.82 7.44
C GLY A 363 5.97 -7.36 8.15
N ASP A 364 6.60 -6.28 7.69
CA ASP A 364 7.85 -5.75 8.26
C ASP A 364 7.61 -4.99 9.57
N VAL A 365 8.70 -4.77 10.31
CA VAL A 365 8.73 -3.85 11.44
C VAL A 365 8.51 -2.40 10.95
N GLY A 366 7.74 -1.61 11.70
CA GLY A 366 7.51 -0.21 11.37
C GLY A 366 8.69 0.71 11.72
N SER A 367 8.42 2.00 11.91
CA SER A 367 9.46 2.95 12.30
C SER A 367 9.94 2.67 13.73
N ASP A 368 11.19 3.06 14.06
CA ASP A 368 11.76 2.83 15.40
C ASP A 368 11.19 3.77 16.48
N ASP A 369 10.16 4.55 16.17
CA ASP A 369 9.61 5.58 17.07
C ASP A 369 9.10 5.02 18.41
N TRP A 370 8.52 3.81 18.36
CA TRP A 370 7.99 3.11 19.55
C TRP A 370 9.04 2.79 20.61
N LYS A 371 10.33 2.73 20.24
CA LYS A 371 11.48 2.45 21.12
C LYS A 371 12.44 3.63 21.25
N GLN A 372 12.02 4.83 20.84
CA GLN A 372 12.80 6.05 21.09
C GLN A 372 12.94 6.31 22.60
N PRO A 373 14.10 6.76 23.10
CA PRO A 373 14.35 6.90 24.54
C PRO A 373 13.27 7.68 25.31
N GLY A 374 12.73 8.76 24.72
CA GLY A 374 11.65 9.54 25.34
C GLY A 374 10.30 8.80 25.41
N VAL A 375 10.00 7.94 24.43
CA VAL A 375 8.81 7.09 24.42
C VAL A 375 8.94 5.99 25.47
N VAL A 376 10.10 5.33 25.51
CA VAL A 376 10.44 4.30 26.50
C VAL A 376 10.36 4.87 27.92
N ALA A 377 10.98 6.03 28.17
CA ALA A 377 10.93 6.70 29.47
C ALA A 377 9.51 7.10 29.86
N SER A 378 8.68 7.52 28.91
CA SER A 378 7.26 7.81 29.19
C SER A 378 6.49 6.55 29.60
N ASN A 379 6.73 5.42 28.95
CA ASN A 379 6.09 4.14 29.27
C ASN A 379 6.52 3.65 30.66
N HIS A 380 7.82 3.65 30.97
CA HIS A 380 8.32 3.24 32.28
C HIS A 380 7.86 4.17 33.39
N PHE A 381 7.90 5.49 33.16
CA PHE A 381 7.33 6.47 34.08
C PHE A 381 5.86 6.17 34.37
N ARG A 382 5.04 5.99 33.32
CA ARG A 382 3.62 5.65 33.49
C ARG A 382 3.44 4.40 34.34
N ASN A 383 4.15 3.31 34.02
CA ASN A 383 4.00 2.02 34.69
C ASN A 383 4.43 2.10 36.16
N ALA A 384 5.52 2.82 36.46
CA ALA A 384 6.03 3.00 37.82
C ALA A 384 5.07 3.79 38.73
N MET A 385 4.20 4.61 38.12
CA MET A 385 3.30 5.55 38.78
C MET A 385 1.84 5.04 38.87
N VAL A 386 1.58 3.77 38.58
CA VAL A 386 0.24 3.19 38.75
C VAL A 386 -0.23 3.34 40.20
N GLY A 387 -1.44 3.88 40.38
CA GLY A 387 -2.03 4.16 41.68
C GLY A 387 -1.59 5.48 42.35
N ASN A 388 -0.75 6.29 41.69
CA ASN A 388 -0.41 7.64 42.18
C ASN A 388 -1.43 8.69 41.76
N ASP A 389 -1.53 9.76 42.53
CA ASP A 389 -2.25 10.97 42.15
C ASP A 389 -1.59 11.67 40.95
N GLU A 390 -2.26 12.68 40.38
CA GLU A 390 -1.77 13.44 39.23
C GLU A 390 -1.84 14.94 39.49
N ASN A 391 -0.82 15.68 39.07
CA ASN A 391 -0.89 17.12 38.86
C ASN A 391 -0.27 17.47 37.50
N ILE A 392 -1.04 18.11 36.62
CA ILE A 392 -0.58 18.54 35.30
C ILE A 392 -0.58 20.07 35.21
N GLN A 393 0.52 20.65 34.75
CA GLN A 393 0.66 22.11 34.63
C GLN A 393 1.61 22.50 33.50
N ASN A 394 1.41 23.69 32.93
CA ASN A 394 2.36 24.27 32.00
C ASN A 394 3.56 24.88 32.75
N CYS A 395 4.79 24.49 32.38
CA CYS A 395 6.04 24.96 32.96
C CYS A 395 6.71 26.07 32.15
N GLY A 396 6.17 26.44 30.99
CA GLY A 396 6.79 27.41 30.08
C GLY A 396 5.78 27.83 29.02
N GLY A 397 4.67 28.45 29.44
CA GLY A 397 3.55 28.73 28.54
C GLY A 397 3.14 27.48 27.74
N ASP A 398 2.99 27.63 26.42
CA ASP A 398 2.48 26.58 25.55
C ASP A 398 3.54 25.60 25.04
N HIS A 399 4.83 25.80 25.38
CA HIS A 399 5.94 25.01 24.86
C HIS A 399 6.55 24.04 25.88
N CYS A 400 6.13 24.08 27.15
CA CYS A 400 6.58 23.19 28.22
C CYS A 400 5.39 22.74 29.08
N VAL A 401 5.32 21.44 29.37
CA VAL A 401 4.35 20.83 30.30
C VAL A 401 5.04 19.89 31.28
N MET A 402 4.54 19.88 32.52
CA MET A 402 4.89 18.93 33.58
C MET A 402 3.67 18.06 33.87
N VAL A 403 3.86 16.74 33.88
CA VAL A 403 2.92 15.75 34.37
C VAL A 403 3.54 15.09 35.60
N GLU A 404 3.10 15.53 36.78
CA GLU A 404 3.55 15.01 38.07
C GLU A 404 2.67 13.85 38.49
N ARG A 405 3.31 12.79 39.01
CA ARG A 405 2.63 11.64 39.62
C ARG A 405 3.25 11.41 40.99
N PHE A 406 2.44 11.44 42.05
CA PHE A 406 2.97 11.51 43.41
C PHE A 406 2.10 10.83 44.47
N LYS A 407 2.69 10.62 45.64
CA LYS A 407 2.01 10.34 46.91
C LYS A 407 2.55 11.29 47.97
N SER A 408 1.67 11.96 48.72
CA SER A 408 2.12 12.85 49.81
C SER A 408 2.48 12.07 51.08
N ASP A 409 3.53 11.24 51.01
CA ASP A 409 3.96 10.36 52.10
C ASP A 409 5.41 10.60 52.58
N GLY A 410 6.12 11.54 51.96
CA GLY A 410 7.50 11.90 52.28
C GLY A 410 8.55 10.99 51.62
N ASN A 411 8.17 10.19 50.63
CA ASN A 411 9.04 9.22 49.97
C ASN A 411 9.24 9.54 48.48
N ALA A 412 10.27 10.34 48.16
CA ALA A 412 10.64 10.68 46.78
C ALA A 412 10.87 9.48 45.82
N SER A 413 11.03 8.24 46.31
CA SER A 413 11.23 7.06 45.45
C SER A 413 9.94 6.54 44.78
N ASN A 414 8.77 6.97 45.25
CA ASN A 414 7.48 6.63 44.64
C ASN A 414 6.85 7.81 43.88
N ASP A 415 7.59 8.91 43.73
CA ASP A 415 7.18 10.14 43.08
C ASP A 415 7.94 10.35 41.76
N GLY A 416 7.39 11.17 40.89
CA GLY A 416 8.14 11.70 39.76
C GLY A 416 7.37 12.68 38.88
N VAL A 417 8.10 13.30 37.97
CA VAL A 417 7.54 14.21 36.96
C VAL A 417 8.07 13.89 35.58
N LEU A 418 7.17 13.80 34.62
CA LEU A 418 7.51 13.81 33.21
C LEU A 418 7.37 15.22 32.65
N VAL A 419 8.44 15.75 32.07
CA VAL A 419 8.51 17.08 31.48
C VAL A 419 8.68 16.96 29.98
N VAL A 420 7.82 17.63 29.23
CA VAL A 420 7.90 17.66 27.76
C VAL A 420 8.07 19.09 27.28
N THR A 421 9.04 19.30 26.42
CA THR A 421 9.26 20.55 25.69
C THR A 421 9.06 20.37 24.20
N THR A 422 8.55 21.41 23.54
CA THR A 422 8.48 21.48 22.08
C THR A 422 9.79 22.04 21.51
N ASP A 423 9.90 22.07 20.19
CA ASP A 423 10.99 22.73 19.46
C ASP A 423 11.06 24.26 19.62
N ARG A 424 10.09 24.87 20.33
CA ARG A 424 10.07 26.32 20.58
C ARG A 424 11.03 26.77 21.68
N GLY A 425 11.53 25.87 22.53
CA GLY A 425 12.50 26.22 23.57
C GLY A 425 12.57 25.22 24.72
N GLY A 426 13.69 25.25 25.43
CA GLY A 426 13.86 24.57 26.71
C GLY A 426 13.30 25.40 27.86
N GLN A 427 13.32 24.85 29.07
CA GLN A 427 12.73 25.47 30.25
C GLN A 427 13.61 25.28 31.50
N ASP A 428 13.90 26.37 32.20
CA ASP A 428 14.41 26.34 33.57
C ASP A 428 13.26 26.05 34.53
N LEU A 429 13.40 25.00 35.34
CA LEU A 429 12.37 24.54 36.27
C LEU A 429 12.55 25.12 37.68
N ALA A 430 13.65 25.83 37.96
CA ALA A 430 13.89 26.42 39.26
C ALA A 430 12.79 27.43 39.64
N GLY A 431 12.25 27.28 40.86
CA GLY A 431 11.16 28.09 41.40
C GLY A 431 9.76 27.58 41.09
N MET A 432 9.60 26.59 40.19
CA MET A 432 8.30 25.96 39.89
C MET A 432 7.71 25.33 41.15
N SER A 433 6.40 25.53 41.36
CA SER A 433 5.69 24.80 42.42
C SER A 433 5.46 23.36 41.99
N THR A 434 5.55 22.42 42.92
CA THR A 434 5.42 20.99 42.62
C THR A 434 4.72 20.24 43.74
N LYS A 435 4.09 19.12 43.41
CA LYS A 435 3.50 18.18 44.37
C LYS A 435 4.44 17.05 44.82
N LEU A 436 5.61 16.95 44.19
CA LEU A 436 6.60 15.95 44.54
C LEU A 436 7.14 16.13 45.97
N ASP A 437 7.48 15.02 46.61
CA ASP A 437 8.19 15.00 47.87
C ASP A 437 9.63 15.52 47.72
N ASN A 438 10.21 15.97 48.84
CA ASN A 438 11.57 16.50 48.86
C ASN A 438 12.57 15.42 48.43
N GLY A 439 13.45 15.75 47.49
CA GLY A 439 14.42 14.80 46.97
C GLY A 439 15.16 15.31 45.74
N THR A 440 16.04 14.46 45.21
CA THR A 440 16.70 14.68 43.92
C THR A 440 16.20 13.62 42.97
N TYR A 441 15.67 14.06 41.84
CA TYR A 441 15.09 13.20 40.81
C TYR A 441 15.99 13.26 39.59
N LYS A 442 16.29 12.09 39.02
CA LYS A 442 17.16 11.95 37.85
C LYS A 442 16.30 11.66 36.62
N ASP A 443 16.57 12.37 35.53
CA ASP A 443 15.99 12.08 34.23
C ASP A 443 16.48 10.73 33.72
N GLU A 444 15.56 9.84 33.38
CA GLU A 444 15.85 8.55 32.78
C GLU A 444 16.62 8.67 31.45
N VAL A 445 16.33 9.71 30.65
CA VAL A 445 16.87 9.85 29.29
C VAL A 445 18.26 10.48 29.30
N SER A 446 18.38 11.72 29.80
CA SER A 446 19.63 12.48 29.78
C SER A 446 20.53 12.24 30.99
N GLY A 447 19.98 11.71 32.09
CA GLY A 447 20.66 11.63 33.37
C GLY A 447 20.81 12.96 34.11
N SER A 448 20.26 14.06 33.58
CA SER A 448 20.17 15.34 34.28
C SER A 448 19.31 15.22 35.54
N THR A 449 19.35 16.23 36.42
CA THR A 449 18.63 16.16 37.70
C THR A 449 17.83 17.40 37.99
N ILE A 450 16.72 17.21 38.71
CA ILE A 450 16.02 18.27 39.42
C ILE A 450 16.10 18.03 40.92
N THR A 451 16.10 19.09 41.71
CA THR A 451 16.02 18.99 43.19
C THR A 451 14.72 19.63 43.65
N VAL A 452 14.00 18.95 44.54
CA VAL A 452 12.74 19.40 45.14
C VAL A 452 12.95 19.64 46.63
N SER A 453 12.52 20.81 47.10
CA SER A 453 12.51 21.13 48.52
C SER A 453 11.38 22.12 48.84
N GLY A 454 10.59 21.81 49.87
CA GLY A 454 9.53 22.69 50.36
C GLY A 454 8.41 22.92 49.33
N GLY A 455 8.06 21.89 48.56
CA GLY A 455 7.01 21.97 47.53
C GLY A 455 7.41 22.79 46.30
N LYS A 456 8.71 22.98 46.05
CA LYS A 456 9.25 23.66 44.88
C LYS A 456 10.41 22.89 44.27
N ILE A 457 10.53 22.95 42.95
CA ILE A 457 11.77 22.61 42.26
C ILE A 457 12.76 23.74 42.53
N THR A 458 13.90 23.45 43.16
CA THR A 458 14.91 24.44 43.54
C THR A 458 16.04 24.56 42.51
N SER A 459 16.21 23.57 41.65
CA SER A 459 17.25 23.55 40.60
C SER A 459 16.92 22.54 39.51
N GLY A 460 17.37 22.82 38.29
CA GLY A 460 17.33 21.90 37.14
C GLY A 460 16.57 22.51 35.96
N SER A 461 16.86 22.02 34.76
CA SER A 461 16.28 22.52 33.51
C SER A 461 16.08 21.37 32.53
N VAL A 462 15.26 21.61 31.52
CA VAL A 462 15.06 20.71 30.38
C VAL A 462 15.38 21.43 29.08
N GLU A 463 16.06 20.76 28.16
CA GLU A 463 16.36 21.31 26.85
C GLU A 463 15.12 21.39 25.97
N ALA A 464 15.22 22.09 24.83
CA ALA A 464 14.14 22.11 23.84
C ALA A 464 13.91 20.71 23.24
N ASN A 465 12.71 20.49 22.71
CA ASN A 465 12.37 19.30 21.92
C ASN A 465 12.63 17.95 22.64
N THR A 466 12.42 17.92 23.95
CA THR A 466 12.84 16.83 24.83
C THR A 466 11.66 16.24 25.59
N VAL A 467 11.72 14.93 25.85
CA VAL A 467 10.91 14.24 26.86
C VAL A 467 11.87 13.81 27.95
N ALA A 468 11.67 14.31 29.17
CA ALA A 468 12.50 14.01 30.34
C ALA A 468 11.63 13.43 31.46
N ALA A 469 12.01 12.27 31.98
CA ALA A 469 11.26 11.57 33.04
C ALA A 469 12.10 11.56 34.33
N PHE A 470 11.80 12.49 35.24
CA PHE A 470 12.51 12.63 36.51
C PHE A 470 11.85 11.77 37.59
N TYR A 471 12.39 10.58 37.84
CA TYR A 471 11.93 9.64 38.86
C TYR A 471 13.03 8.62 39.22
N THR A 472 12.71 7.62 40.04
CA THR A 472 13.61 6.49 40.31
C THR A 472 13.12 5.24 39.57
N PRO A 473 13.73 4.86 38.42
CA PRO A 473 13.39 3.63 37.73
C PRO A 473 13.60 2.40 38.63
N LYS A 474 12.67 1.44 38.54
CA LYS A 474 12.74 0.16 39.28
C LYS A 474 13.21 -1.01 38.41
N VAL A 475 13.51 -0.72 37.14
CA VAL A 475 13.84 -1.69 36.11
C VAL A 475 15.02 -1.19 35.27
N ASP A 476 15.56 -2.08 34.44
CA ASP A 476 16.59 -1.70 33.47
C ASP A 476 15.97 -0.87 32.34
N THR A 477 16.35 0.40 32.29
CA THR A 477 15.92 1.38 31.28
C THR A 477 17.03 1.72 30.29
N THR A 478 18.01 0.82 30.14
CA THR A 478 19.10 0.98 29.17
C THR A 478 18.53 1.21 27.77
N PRO A 479 19.01 2.21 27.02
CA PRO A 479 18.51 2.49 25.67
C PRO A 479 18.55 1.26 24.77
N ILE A 480 17.42 1.00 24.10
CA ILE A 480 17.27 -0.12 23.18
C ILE A 480 18.12 0.15 21.93
N SER A 481 18.77 -0.89 21.44
CA SER A 481 19.51 -0.90 20.18
C SER A 481 19.07 -2.12 19.37
N SER A 482 18.98 -1.99 18.06
CA SER A 482 18.58 -3.10 17.18
C SER A 482 19.29 -3.05 15.84
N ALA A 483 19.37 -4.20 15.19
CA ALA A 483 19.78 -4.34 13.79
C ALA A 483 18.97 -5.44 13.14
N GLU A 484 18.43 -5.17 11.95
CA GLU A 484 17.58 -6.12 11.21
C GLU A 484 17.88 -6.17 9.72
N ALA A 485 17.43 -7.25 9.07
CA ALA A 485 17.35 -7.38 7.63
C ALA A 485 15.88 -7.60 7.27
N MET A 486 15.31 -6.72 6.44
CA MET A 486 13.88 -6.68 6.12
C MET A 486 13.63 -6.91 4.61
N PRO A 487 12.63 -7.72 4.22
CA PRO A 487 11.77 -8.52 5.09
C PRO A 487 12.59 -9.55 5.88
N ASN A 488 12.13 -9.96 7.06
CA ASN A 488 12.87 -10.87 7.96
C ASN A 488 12.87 -12.34 7.50
N LYS A 489 12.01 -12.69 6.56
CA LYS A 489 11.93 -14.03 5.96
C LYS A 489 11.34 -14.01 4.56
N GLY A 490 11.12 -15.21 4.04
CA GLY A 490 10.24 -15.46 2.90
C GLY A 490 10.98 -15.93 1.66
N ASP A 491 10.19 -16.49 0.75
CA ASP A 491 10.67 -17.03 -0.51
C ASP A 491 10.96 -15.93 -1.54
N PHE A 492 11.79 -16.27 -2.53
CA PHE A 492 12.03 -15.46 -3.71
C PHE A 492 12.50 -16.33 -4.88
N GLU A 493 12.33 -15.85 -6.12
CA GLU A 493 12.64 -16.64 -7.31
C GLU A 493 14.04 -16.35 -7.86
N ASP A 494 14.36 -15.10 -8.19
CA ASP A 494 15.66 -14.75 -8.78
C ASP A 494 16.60 -14.12 -7.75
N THR A 495 16.32 -12.87 -7.44
CA THR A 495 16.99 -12.08 -6.43
C THR A 495 15.97 -11.48 -5.47
N LYS A 496 16.45 -11.04 -4.31
CA LYS A 496 15.62 -10.35 -3.32
C LYS A 496 16.37 -9.14 -2.79
N ASP A 497 15.70 -8.00 -2.78
CA ASP A 497 16.21 -6.81 -2.12
C ASP A 497 15.88 -6.90 -0.63
N ILE A 498 16.89 -6.59 0.18
CA ILE A 498 16.87 -6.65 1.64
C ILE A 498 17.27 -5.28 2.17
N THR A 499 16.35 -4.62 2.88
CA THR A 499 16.60 -3.37 3.59
C THR A 499 17.29 -3.70 4.93
N LEU A 500 18.49 -3.17 5.13
CA LEU A 500 19.23 -3.29 6.38
C LEU A 500 18.83 -2.15 7.32
N ARG A 501 18.38 -2.50 8.52
CA ARG A 501 17.90 -1.56 9.53
C ARG A 501 18.84 -1.53 10.73
N SER A 502 19.03 -0.35 11.30
CA SER A 502 19.82 -0.20 12.52
C SER A 502 19.32 0.97 13.37
N PHE A 503 19.22 0.75 14.67
CA PHE A 503 18.78 1.75 15.63
C PHE A 503 19.71 1.81 16.85
N ASN A 504 20.24 2.99 17.19
CA ASN A 504 21.18 3.19 18.30
C ASN A 504 22.41 2.25 18.26
N MET A 505 22.91 1.98 17.06
CA MET A 505 24.03 1.07 16.83
C MET A 505 25.30 1.80 16.40
N ALA A 506 26.43 1.34 16.91
CA ALA A 506 27.75 1.63 16.38
C ALA A 506 28.29 0.43 15.58
N ASN A 507 29.06 0.72 14.52
CA ASN A 507 29.71 -0.28 13.68
C ASN A 507 28.75 -1.32 13.07
N ALA A 508 27.56 -0.87 12.64
CA ALA A 508 26.60 -1.72 11.95
C ALA A 508 27.23 -2.30 10.66
N SER A 509 27.18 -3.62 10.51
CA SER A 509 27.73 -4.35 9.36
C SER A 509 26.95 -5.61 9.06
N TYR A 510 27.04 -6.09 7.82
CA TYR A 510 26.37 -7.31 7.38
C TYR A 510 27.34 -8.29 6.74
N THR A 511 26.95 -9.56 6.74
CA THR A 511 27.52 -10.63 5.90
C THR A 511 26.40 -11.44 5.26
N THR A 512 26.68 -12.07 4.13
CA THR A 512 25.75 -12.98 3.44
C THR A 512 26.37 -14.37 3.29
N SER A 513 25.56 -15.41 3.18
CA SER A 513 26.04 -16.76 2.84
C SER A 513 26.70 -16.84 1.47
N GLU A 514 26.46 -15.86 0.60
CA GLU A 514 27.05 -15.73 -0.73
C GLU A 514 28.43 -15.05 -0.71
N GLY A 515 28.90 -14.63 0.48
CA GLY A 515 30.24 -14.05 0.68
C GLY A 515 30.32 -12.53 0.55
N ALA A 516 29.20 -11.84 0.27
CA ALA A 516 29.15 -10.38 0.35
C ALA A 516 29.15 -9.90 1.82
N SER A 517 29.81 -8.78 2.10
CA SER A 517 29.88 -8.17 3.43
C SER A 517 30.21 -6.69 3.36
N GLY A 518 29.81 -5.89 4.36
CA GLY A 518 30.15 -4.47 4.44
C GLY A 518 29.55 -3.78 5.68
N SER A 519 29.96 -2.53 5.93
CA SER A 519 29.23 -1.64 6.84
C SER A 519 27.96 -1.12 6.19
N PHE A 520 26.94 -0.79 6.97
CA PHE A 520 25.71 -0.20 6.45
C PHE A 520 25.18 0.92 7.36
N ASN A 521 24.41 1.84 6.78
CA ASN A 521 23.57 2.80 7.48
C ASN A 521 22.12 2.31 7.48
N ASP A 522 21.31 2.78 8.43
CA ASP A 522 19.88 2.47 8.46
C ASP A 522 19.21 2.82 7.12
N GLY A 523 18.54 1.84 6.53
CA GLY A 523 17.84 1.95 5.26
C GLY A 523 18.66 1.59 4.01
N ASP A 524 19.93 1.20 4.16
CA ASP A 524 20.73 0.67 3.04
C ASP A 524 20.10 -0.62 2.50
N ILE A 525 20.10 -0.79 1.18
CA ILE A 525 19.53 -1.97 0.51
C ILE A 525 20.65 -2.83 -0.06
N ILE A 526 20.59 -4.14 0.18
CA ILE A 526 21.43 -5.14 -0.48
C ILE A 526 20.56 -6.09 -1.29
N THR A 527 21.09 -6.61 -2.39
CA THR A 527 20.41 -7.62 -3.20
C THR A 527 21.06 -8.98 -2.98
N ILE A 528 20.28 -9.99 -2.60
CA ILE A 528 20.73 -11.36 -2.37
C ILE A 528 20.22 -12.31 -3.45
N GLY A 529 20.82 -13.49 -3.55
CA GLY A 529 20.33 -14.61 -4.34
C GLY A 529 20.95 -14.75 -5.72
N ALA A 530 21.67 -13.75 -6.22
CA ALA A 530 22.29 -13.79 -7.55
C ALA A 530 23.38 -14.87 -7.69
N GLY A 531 24.05 -15.23 -6.59
CA GLY A 531 25.08 -16.28 -6.54
C GLY A 531 24.55 -17.66 -6.15
N SER A 532 23.27 -17.76 -5.80
CA SER A 532 22.68 -18.96 -5.20
C SER A 532 21.87 -19.77 -6.21
N ALA A 533 22.02 -21.09 -6.16
CA ALA A 533 21.23 -22.04 -6.95
C ALA A 533 19.77 -22.08 -6.48
N GLY A 534 18.85 -22.47 -7.37
CA GLY A 534 17.46 -22.73 -7.00
C GLY A 534 17.33 -23.83 -5.95
N GLY A 535 16.42 -23.64 -4.99
CA GLY A 535 16.23 -24.51 -3.82
C GLY A 535 17.23 -24.27 -2.68
N ALA A 536 18.12 -23.29 -2.79
CA ALA A 536 19.08 -22.96 -1.73
C ALA A 536 18.51 -21.99 -0.70
N ASN A 537 18.99 -22.10 0.54
CA ASN A 537 18.81 -21.06 1.55
C ASN A 537 19.94 -20.03 1.44
N VAL A 538 19.57 -18.75 1.47
CA VAL A 538 20.47 -17.61 1.52
C VAL A 538 20.30 -16.92 2.86
N THR A 539 21.40 -16.65 3.56
CA THR A 539 21.35 -16.01 4.88
C THR A 539 21.95 -14.61 4.84
N VAL A 540 21.34 -13.67 5.55
CA VAL A 540 21.90 -12.35 5.83
C VAL A 540 22.12 -12.24 7.33
N THR A 541 23.35 -11.99 7.75
CA THR A 541 23.68 -11.74 9.16
C THR A 541 23.99 -10.26 9.35
N VAL A 542 23.29 -9.61 10.26
CA VAL A 542 23.56 -8.23 10.67
C VAL A 542 24.21 -8.23 12.05
N THR A 543 25.23 -7.39 12.20
CA THR A 543 26.03 -7.29 13.41
C THR A 543 26.33 -5.83 13.77
N GLY A 544 26.59 -5.58 15.03
CA GLY A 544 27.18 -4.33 15.51
C GLY A 544 27.14 -4.25 17.03
N THR A 545 27.43 -3.09 17.58
CA THR A 545 27.44 -2.86 19.02
C THR A 545 26.44 -1.76 19.36
N GLY A 546 25.45 -2.08 20.19
CA GLY A 546 24.50 -1.09 20.69
C GLY A 546 25.19 -0.03 21.55
N ASN A 547 24.55 1.12 21.73
CA ASN A 547 25.09 2.21 22.58
C ASN A 547 25.33 1.79 24.04
N ASN A 548 24.71 0.69 24.47
CA ASN A 548 24.93 0.04 25.76
C ASN A 548 26.13 -0.91 25.81
N GLY A 549 26.88 -1.04 24.71
CA GLY A 549 28.02 -1.95 24.58
C GLY A 549 27.65 -3.41 24.27
N LYS A 550 26.35 -3.74 24.19
CA LYS A 550 25.89 -5.10 23.86
C LYS A 550 26.10 -5.37 22.37
N THR A 551 26.78 -6.46 22.04
CA THR A 551 26.89 -6.92 20.65
C THR A 551 25.55 -7.51 20.20
N ILE A 552 25.09 -7.06 19.03
CA ILE A 552 23.97 -7.66 18.31
C ILE A 552 24.55 -8.47 17.16
N ASN A 553 24.05 -9.70 16.99
CA ASN A 553 24.39 -10.60 15.89
C ASN A 553 23.14 -11.42 15.57
N ARG A 554 22.45 -11.07 14.48
CA ARG A 554 21.19 -11.69 14.05
C ARG A 554 21.31 -12.21 12.63
N THR A 555 20.87 -13.44 12.39
CA THR A 555 20.90 -14.08 11.08
C THR A 555 19.48 -14.35 10.60
N TYR A 556 19.16 -13.85 9.41
CA TYR A 556 17.90 -14.03 8.70
C TYR A 556 18.11 -15.00 7.54
N THR A 557 17.11 -15.85 7.26
CA THR A 557 17.20 -16.89 6.23
C THR A 557 16.07 -16.73 5.21
N TYR A 558 16.45 -16.81 3.93
CA TYR A 558 15.58 -16.66 2.78
C TYR A 558 15.72 -17.88 1.89
N HIS A 559 14.61 -18.41 1.40
CA HIS A 559 14.63 -19.60 0.56
C HIS A 559 14.44 -19.21 -0.91
N LYS A 560 15.40 -19.58 -1.75
CA LYS A 560 15.31 -19.37 -3.19
C LYS A 560 14.51 -20.51 -3.80
N GLY A 561 13.40 -20.20 -4.45
CA GLY A 561 12.54 -21.18 -5.12
C GLY A 561 13.31 -22.08 -6.09
N THR A 562 12.79 -23.30 -6.31
CA THR A 562 13.38 -24.21 -7.30
C THR A 562 13.27 -23.58 -8.70
N GLN A 563 14.38 -23.49 -9.40
CA GLN A 563 14.45 -22.82 -10.69
C GLN A 563 14.21 -23.80 -11.85
N ILE A 564 13.17 -23.55 -12.64
CA ILE A 564 13.00 -24.11 -13.98
C ILE A 564 13.72 -23.14 -14.93
N PRO A 565 14.84 -23.56 -15.56
CA PRO A 565 15.67 -22.66 -16.34
C PRO A 565 14.96 -22.20 -17.61
N VAL A 566 15.25 -20.98 -18.05
CA VAL A 566 14.89 -20.53 -19.40
C VAL A 566 15.75 -21.30 -20.40
N GLU A 567 15.12 -22.02 -21.32
CA GLU A 567 15.79 -22.75 -22.40
C GLU A 567 15.95 -21.87 -23.65
N SER A 568 14.93 -21.07 -23.96
CA SER A 568 14.99 -20.14 -25.10
C SER A 568 14.11 -18.91 -24.91
N VAL A 569 14.53 -17.81 -25.53
CA VAL A 569 13.73 -16.61 -25.75
C VAL A 569 13.50 -16.51 -27.25
N SER A 570 12.30 -16.10 -27.68
CA SER A 570 12.03 -15.78 -29.09
C SER A 570 11.31 -14.44 -29.20
N ILE A 571 11.68 -13.64 -30.19
CA ILE A 571 11.05 -12.35 -30.48
C ILE A 571 10.09 -12.52 -31.66
N SER A 572 8.87 -12.01 -31.50
CA SER A 572 7.84 -11.94 -32.54
C SER A 572 7.22 -10.54 -32.60
N GLY A 573 6.48 -10.24 -33.67
CA GLY A 573 5.85 -8.94 -33.85
C GLY A 573 5.37 -8.76 -35.29
N ASN A 574 4.49 -7.79 -35.53
CA ASN A 574 4.02 -7.51 -36.87
C ASN A 574 5.19 -7.07 -37.77
N GLY A 575 5.38 -7.75 -38.92
CA GLY A 575 6.48 -7.48 -39.84
C GLY A 575 7.82 -8.16 -39.49
N VAL A 576 7.93 -8.84 -38.34
CA VAL A 576 9.14 -9.61 -37.98
C VAL A 576 9.17 -10.91 -38.79
N ASN A 577 10.21 -11.09 -39.62
CA ASN A 577 10.41 -12.31 -40.40
C ASN A 577 11.89 -12.69 -40.39
N ASN A 578 12.19 -13.96 -40.12
CA ASN A 578 13.56 -14.51 -40.10
C ASN A 578 14.55 -13.66 -39.27
N GLY A 579 14.12 -13.21 -38.09
CA GLY A 579 14.94 -12.39 -37.19
C GLY A 579 15.18 -10.95 -37.67
N ARG A 580 14.35 -10.44 -38.60
CA ARG A 580 14.48 -9.09 -39.16
C ARG A 580 13.16 -8.33 -39.11
N LEU A 581 13.24 -7.04 -38.85
CA LEU A 581 12.13 -6.09 -38.94
C LEU A 581 12.57 -4.92 -39.82
N ASN A 582 11.80 -4.59 -40.85
CA ASN A 582 12.05 -3.42 -41.70
C ASN A 582 10.97 -2.37 -41.41
N MET A 583 11.38 -1.15 -41.10
CA MET A 583 10.51 0.00 -40.83
C MET A 583 10.85 1.11 -41.81
N ASP A 584 9.85 1.68 -42.49
CA ASP A 584 10.02 2.89 -43.30
C ASP A 584 9.32 4.05 -42.59
N LEU A 585 10.09 5.05 -42.15
CA LEU A 585 9.60 6.20 -41.37
C LEU A 585 8.53 7.01 -42.10
N ASN A 586 8.42 6.88 -43.43
CA ASN A 586 7.34 7.50 -44.21
C ASN A 586 5.97 6.81 -43.99
N SER A 587 5.94 5.59 -43.45
CA SER A 587 4.72 4.76 -43.35
C SER A 587 4.53 4.03 -42.01
N THR A 588 5.62 3.72 -41.29
CA THR A 588 5.64 2.94 -40.05
C THR A 588 6.70 3.51 -39.11
N THR A 589 6.26 4.24 -38.09
CA THR A 589 7.16 4.90 -37.13
C THR A 589 7.40 4.08 -35.86
N SER A 590 6.51 3.13 -35.54
CA SER A 590 6.67 2.20 -34.41
C SER A 590 6.10 0.81 -34.71
N VAL A 591 6.63 -0.20 -34.01
CA VAL A 591 6.19 -1.60 -34.08
C VAL A 591 6.26 -2.23 -32.69
N GLN A 592 5.18 -2.87 -32.25
CA GLN A 592 5.16 -3.64 -31.00
C GLN A 592 5.81 -5.01 -31.22
N LEU A 593 6.79 -5.34 -30.38
CA LEU A 593 7.36 -6.68 -30.29
C LEU A 593 6.84 -7.43 -29.07
N ASN A 594 6.78 -8.75 -29.17
CA ASN A 594 6.51 -9.67 -28.07
C ASN A 594 7.71 -10.61 -27.91
N ALA A 595 8.07 -10.92 -26.68
CA ALA A 595 9.05 -11.96 -26.36
C ALA A 595 8.34 -13.16 -25.73
N THR A 596 8.72 -14.36 -26.14
CA THR A 596 8.20 -15.62 -25.59
C THR A 596 9.35 -16.37 -24.93
N VAL A 597 9.13 -16.83 -23.70
CA VAL A 597 10.07 -17.61 -22.89
C VAL A 597 9.63 -19.07 -22.91
N THR A 598 10.58 -19.98 -23.18
CA THR A 598 10.37 -21.44 -23.17
C THR A 598 11.31 -22.08 -22.14
N PRO A 599 10.84 -23.05 -21.34
CA PRO A 599 9.46 -23.54 -21.29
C PRO A 599 8.50 -22.52 -20.66
N ALA A 600 7.19 -22.71 -20.86
CA ALA A 600 6.18 -21.76 -20.42
C ALA A 600 6.08 -21.65 -18.88
N ASP A 601 6.59 -22.64 -18.16
CA ASP A 601 6.68 -22.74 -16.71
C ASP A 601 8.09 -22.36 -16.18
N ALA A 602 8.97 -21.78 -17.00
CA ALA A 602 10.24 -21.26 -16.53
C ALA A 602 10.05 -20.29 -15.34
N THR A 603 10.93 -20.33 -14.35
CA THR A 603 10.70 -19.63 -13.08
C THR A 603 10.95 -18.12 -13.18
N VAL A 604 11.97 -17.70 -13.94
CA VAL A 604 12.33 -16.27 -14.15
C VAL A 604 12.04 -15.87 -15.58
N ARG A 605 10.89 -15.22 -15.80
CA ARG A 605 10.36 -14.91 -17.14
C ARG A 605 10.35 -13.42 -17.49
N SER A 606 10.75 -12.57 -16.55
CA SER A 606 10.82 -11.12 -16.77
C SER A 606 11.75 -10.80 -17.93
N ILE A 607 11.24 -10.06 -18.91
CA ILE A 607 11.98 -9.68 -20.11
C ILE A 607 12.63 -8.31 -19.90
N SER A 608 13.91 -8.21 -20.23
CA SER A 608 14.61 -6.93 -20.43
C SER A 608 14.85 -6.69 -21.92
N TRP A 609 14.55 -5.49 -22.40
CA TRP A 609 14.75 -5.08 -23.79
C TRP A 609 15.90 -4.09 -23.93
N LYS A 610 16.66 -4.19 -25.02
CA LYS A 610 17.76 -3.27 -25.32
C LYS A 610 17.91 -3.04 -26.82
N SER A 611 18.15 -1.79 -27.20
CA SER A 611 18.64 -1.42 -28.53
C SER A 611 20.16 -1.26 -28.51
N SER A 612 20.86 -1.83 -29.50
CA SER A 612 22.31 -1.63 -29.65
C SER A 612 22.67 -0.21 -30.08
N ASP A 613 21.77 0.47 -30.78
CA ASP A 613 21.86 1.87 -31.19
C ASP A 613 20.49 2.56 -31.05
N PRO A 614 20.22 3.17 -29.88
CA PRO A 614 19.00 3.93 -29.63
C PRO A 614 18.81 5.15 -30.52
N THR A 615 19.85 5.62 -31.24
CA THR A 615 19.74 6.76 -32.16
C THR A 615 19.09 6.40 -33.49
N VAL A 616 19.12 5.12 -33.86
CA VAL A 616 18.42 4.56 -35.04
C VAL A 616 17.00 4.11 -34.65
N ALA A 617 16.86 3.34 -33.57
CA ALA A 617 15.56 2.99 -33.01
C ALA A 617 15.64 2.70 -31.50
N THR A 618 14.66 3.16 -30.75
CA THR A 618 14.51 2.85 -29.31
C THR A 618 13.59 1.65 -29.11
N VAL A 619 13.66 1.01 -27.94
CA VAL A 619 12.71 -0.01 -27.50
C VAL A 619 12.34 0.27 -26.03
N SER A 620 11.07 0.22 -25.69
CA SER A 620 10.57 0.36 -24.32
C SER A 620 10.64 -0.95 -23.54
N SER A 621 10.34 -0.90 -22.23
CA SER A 621 10.31 -2.06 -21.34
C SER A 621 9.25 -3.10 -21.72
N ASP A 622 8.19 -2.71 -22.41
CA ASP A 622 7.13 -3.59 -22.92
C ASP A 622 7.37 -4.05 -24.38
N GLY A 623 8.49 -3.66 -25.01
CA GLY A 623 8.87 -4.13 -26.34
C GLY A 623 8.40 -3.27 -27.51
N LEU A 624 7.91 -2.04 -27.28
CA LEU A 624 7.54 -1.11 -28.36
C LEU A 624 8.80 -0.50 -28.98
N VAL A 625 9.07 -0.83 -30.24
CA VAL A 625 10.19 -0.27 -31.01
C VAL A 625 9.75 0.99 -31.74
N ARG A 626 10.53 2.08 -31.64
CA ARG A 626 10.31 3.33 -32.37
C ARG A 626 11.50 3.67 -33.24
N GLY A 627 11.27 3.83 -34.55
CA GLY A 627 12.31 4.26 -35.48
C GLY A 627 12.56 5.76 -35.37
N LYS A 628 13.82 6.17 -35.26
CA LYS A 628 14.25 7.57 -35.11
C LYS A 628 14.96 8.11 -36.35
N LYS A 629 15.75 7.27 -37.02
CA LYS A 629 16.54 7.69 -38.18
C LYS A 629 16.81 6.50 -39.08
N ALA A 630 16.91 6.74 -40.39
CA ALA A 630 17.40 5.74 -41.32
C ALA A 630 18.75 5.15 -40.84
N GLY A 631 18.82 3.82 -40.78
CA GLY A 631 19.94 3.10 -40.20
C GLY A 631 19.57 1.66 -39.89
N THR A 632 20.46 0.93 -39.21
CA THR A 632 20.17 -0.43 -38.73
C THR A 632 20.66 -0.56 -37.29
N THR A 633 19.80 -1.12 -36.43
CA THR A 633 20.12 -1.43 -35.03
C THR A 633 19.66 -2.85 -34.70
N THR A 634 20.15 -3.40 -33.59
CA THR A 634 19.72 -4.71 -33.08
C THR A 634 18.88 -4.50 -31.82
N ILE A 635 17.69 -5.10 -31.80
CA ILE A 635 16.84 -5.16 -30.61
C ILE A 635 17.00 -6.53 -29.98
N THR A 636 17.33 -6.56 -28.69
CA THR A 636 17.56 -7.78 -27.91
C THR A 636 16.56 -7.87 -26.77
N ALA A 637 15.96 -9.05 -26.60
CA ALA A 637 15.16 -9.44 -25.45
C ALA A 637 15.94 -10.49 -24.64
N THR A 638 16.04 -10.29 -23.33
CA THR A 638 16.78 -11.18 -22.42
C THR A 638 15.90 -11.59 -21.24
N ALA A 639 15.89 -12.88 -20.93
CA ALA A 639 15.25 -13.48 -19.75
C ALA A 639 16.23 -14.45 -19.08
N ALA A 640 16.49 -14.31 -17.78
CA ALA A 640 17.42 -15.15 -17.02
C ALA A 640 18.78 -15.40 -17.73
N GLY A 641 19.34 -14.35 -18.37
CA GLY A 641 20.59 -14.42 -19.13
C GLY A 641 20.50 -15.03 -20.54
N VAL A 642 19.40 -15.70 -20.88
CA VAL A 642 19.13 -16.20 -22.25
C VAL A 642 18.55 -15.08 -23.09
N SER A 643 19.09 -14.90 -24.30
CA SER A 643 18.73 -13.77 -25.15
C SER A 643 18.33 -14.20 -26.56
N ALA A 644 17.41 -13.43 -27.15
CA ALA A 644 17.18 -13.42 -28.59
C ALA A 644 17.31 -12.00 -29.12
N SER A 645 17.74 -11.88 -30.37
CA SER A 645 17.93 -10.59 -31.01
C SER A 645 17.34 -10.60 -32.41
N ILE A 646 16.81 -9.45 -32.82
CA ILE A 646 16.41 -9.19 -34.20
C ILE A 646 17.13 -7.96 -34.76
N THR A 647 17.40 -7.95 -36.06
CA THR A 647 17.89 -6.76 -36.76
C THR A 647 16.72 -5.87 -37.17
N VAL A 648 16.73 -4.61 -36.75
CA VAL A 648 15.78 -3.58 -37.17
C VAL A 648 16.46 -2.66 -38.17
N THR A 649 15.96 -2.65 -39.41
CA THR A 649 16.41 -1.72 -40.45
C THR A 649 15.35 -0.63 -40.60
N VAL A 650 15.77 0.61 -40.38
CA VAL A 650 14.94 1.81 -40.53
C VAL A 650 15.33 2.51 -41.83
N THR A 651 14.35 2.84 -42.67
CA THR A 651 14.52 3.60 -43.93
C THR A 651 13.61 4.81 -43.95
N GLY A 652 13.76 5.69 -44.95
CA GLY A 652 12.98 6.93 -45.04
C GLY A 652 13.45 8.01 -44.08
N GLU A 653 12.87 9.20 -44.20
CA GLU A 653 13.11 10.33 -43.30
C GLU A 653 11.86 10.57 -42.47
N ILE A 654 12.02 10.98 -41.21
CA ILE A 654 10.87 11.41 -40.43
C ILE A 654 10.36 12.72 -41.03
N VAL A 655 9.27 12.67 -41.78
CA VAL A 655 8.53 13.87 -42.14
C VAL A 655 7.82 14.33 -40.86
N THR A 656 8.35 15.34 -40.17
CA THR A 656 7.79 15.83 -38.90
C THR A 656 7.29 17.27 -39.02
N PRO A 657 6.27 17.68 -38.23
CA PRO A 657 6.10 17.23 -36.84
C PRO A 657 4.86 16.36 -36.57
N GLN A 658 5.06 15.22 -35.91
CA GLN A 658 4.21 14.92 -34.76
C GLN A 658 4.59 15.90 -33.66
N GLY A 659 3.66 16.79 -33.39
CA GLY A 659 3.76 17.81 -32.37
C GLY A 659 2.46 17.86 -31.59
N THR A 660 2.51 18.42 -30.39
CA THR A 660 1.32 18.66 -29.59
C THR A 660 0.63 19.91 -30.11
N THR A 661 -0.58 19.77 -30.67
CA THR A 661 -1.38 20.93 -31.08
C THR A 661 -2.08 21.53 -29.86
N VAL A 662 -1.77 22.79 -29.56
CA VAL A 662 -2.34 23.52 -28.43
C VAL A 662 -3.48 24.39 -28.92
N TYR A 663 -4.69 24.20 -28.40
CA TYR A 663 -5.85 25.04 -28.65
C TYR A 663 -6.10 26.01 -27.50
N TYR A 664 -6.33 27.29 -27.82
CA TYR A 664 -6.55 28.36 -26.84
C TYR A 664 -7.61 29.34 -27.33
N PRO A 665 -8.58 29.79 -26.51
CA PRO A 665 -9.67 30.65 -26.95
C PRO A 665 -9.15 32.04 -27.34
N ALA A 666 -9.68 32.57 -28.44
CA ALA A 666 -9.28 33.88 -28.95
C ALA A 666 -9.87 35.04 -28.15
N ASP A 667 -10.80 34.78 -27.23
CA ASP A 667 -11.58 35.80 -26.50
C ASP A 667 -10.73 36.68 -25.58
N LYS A 668 -9.68 36.11 -24.96
CA LYS A 668 -8.87 36.80 -23.95
C LYS A 668 -7.89 37.81 -24.53
N PHE A 669 -7.23 37.48 -25.64
CA PHE A 669 -6.21 38.34 -26.25
C PHE A 669 -6.50 38.73 -27.70
N GLY A 670 -7.53 38.16 -28.33
CA GLY A 670 -7.88 38.40 -29.73
C GLY A 670 -7.13 37.49 -30.71
N ALA A 671 -7.79 37.14 -31.82
CA ALA A 671 -7.25 36.20 -32.81
C ALA A 671 -5.94 36.67 -33.46
N ASN A 672 -5.75 37.99 -33.59
CA ASN A 672 -4.58 38.57 -34.24
C ASN A 672 -3.45 38.97 -33.29
N SER A 673 -3.63 38.78 -31.98
CA SER A 673 -2.74 39.31 -30.94
C SER A 673 -2.34 38.26 -29.91
N THR A 674 -2.69 36.99 -30.08
CA THR A 674 -2.32 35.93 -29.13
C THR A 674 -1.02 35.23 -29.52
N TYR A 675 -0.11 35.09 -28.56
CA TYR A 675 1.15 34.37 -28.67
C TYR A 675 1.21 33.23 -27.64
N ILE A 676 1.82 32.12 -28.01
CA ILE A 676 2.14 30.97 -27.15
C ILE A 676 3.64 30.97 -26.82
N HIS A 677 3.96 30.86 -25.54
CA HIS A 677 5.32 30.72 -25.02
C HIS A 677 5.40 29.41 -24.24
N TYR A 678 6.35 28.54 -24.59
CA TYR A 678 6.32 27.14 -24.18
C TYR A 678 7.71 26.53 -23.97
N ARG A 679 7.74 25.38 -23.28
CA ARG A 679 8.85 24.41 -23.29
C ARG A 679 8.31 22.97 -23.36
N VAL A 680 9.17 22.03 -23.76
CA VAL A 680 8.88 20.59 -23.82
C VAL A 680 9.76 19.87 -22.80
N GLY A 681 9.17 19.04 -21.94
CA GLY A 681 9.83 18.34 -20.86
C GLY A 681 10.56 19.30 -19.91
N THR A 682 11.84 19.01 -19.64
CA THR A 682 12.73 19.89 -18.86
C THR A 682 13.53 20.87 -19.74
N GLY A 683 13.15 21.03 -21.02
CA GLY A 683 13.85 21.86 -22.00
C GLY A 683 13.72 23.37 -21.76
N THR A 684 14.36 24.14 -22.65
CA THR A 684 14.38 25.60 -22.59
C THR A 684 13.06 26.20 -23.07
N TRP A 685 12.62 27.27 -22.42
CA TRP A 685 11.50 28.10 -22.89
C TRP A 685 11.82 28.80 -24.21
N THR A 686 10.81 29.01 -25.06
CA THR A 686 10.94 29.87 -26.24
C THR A 686 11.34 31.29 -25.86
N THR A 687 11.88 32.12 -26.77
CA THR A 687 12.16 33.53 -26.43
C THR A 687 10.86 34.33 -26.36
N SER A 688 10.65 35.12 -25.30
CA SER A 688 9.48 36.00 -25.15
C SER A 688 9.34 36.99 -26.32
N PRO A 689 8.13 37.21 -26.89
CA PRO A 689 6.81 36.77 -26.41
C PRO A 689 6.40 35.35 -26.84
N GLY A 690 7.29 34.55 -27.41
CA GLY A 690 6.96 33.25 -27.98
C GLY A 690 6.50 33.35 -29.43
N VAL A 691 5.66 32.40 -29.86
CA VAL A 691 5.22 32.25 -31.26
C VAL A 691 3.77 32.70 -31.41
N LYS A 692 3.44 33.39 -32.50
CA LYS A 692 2.05 33.81 -32.76
C LYS A 692 1.18 32.58 -33.05
N MET A 693 -0.01 32.52 -32.46
CA MET A 693 -0.98 31.47 -32.74
C MET A 693 -1.86 31.83 -33.94
N GLU A 694 -2.37 30.81 -34.65
CA GLU A 694 -3.19 30.96 -35.85
C GLU A 694 -4.65 30.58 -35.58
N GLU A 695 -5.59 31.15 -36.33
CA GLU A 695 -7.01 30.82 -36.20
C GLU A 695 -7.28 29.34 -36.52
N ALA A 696 -8.06 28.69 -35.66
CA ALA A 696 -8.48 27.29 -35.83
C ALA A 696 -9.98 27.23 -36.16
N CYS A 697 -10.82 26.87 -35.20
CA CYS A 697 -12.26 26.71 -35.36
C CYS A 697 -13.00 27.20 -34.11
N ASP A 698 -14.29 27.49 -34.24
CA ASP A 698 -15.21 27.81 -33.13
C ASP A 698 -14.69 28.85 -32.12
N GLY A 699 -13.97 29.86 -32.61
CA GLY A 699 -13.40 30.94 -31.79
C GLY A 699 -12.08 30.58 -31.07
N TYR A 700 -11.45 29.46 -31.42
CA TYR A 700 -10.16 29.03 -30.89
C TYR A 700 -9.00 29.32 -31.87
N LEU A 701 -7.82 29.48 -31.29
CA LEU A 701 -6.53 29.54 -31.97
C LEU A 701 -5.78 28.24 -31.76
N SER A 702 -4.83 27.93 -32.64
CA SER A 702 -3.95 26.78 -32.50
C SER A 702 -2.48 27.07 -32.83
N PHE A 703 -1.61 26.29 -32.22
CA PHE A 703 -0.20 26.18 -32.61
C PHE A 703 0.30 24.76 -32.33
N THR A 704 1.06 24.18 -33.26
CA THR A 704 1.62 22.83 -33.10
C THR A 704 3.07 22.93 -32.66
N ILE A 705 3.35 22.45 -31.44
CA ILE A 705 4.69 22.38 -30.85
C ILE A 705 5.35 21.09 -31.28
N GLU A 706 6.53 21.14 -31.89
CA GLU A 706 7.31 19.94 -32.18
C GLU A 706 7.58 19.13 -30.90
N ASN A 707 7.04 17.92 -30.83
CA ASN A 707 7.08 17.06 -29.65
C ASN A 707 7.02 15.57 -30.06
N PRO A 708 7.99 15.08 -30.83
CA PRO A 708 7.93 13.74 -31.43
C PRO A 708 7.99 12.60 -30.40
N GLU A 709 8.42 12.88 -29.18
CA GLU A 709 8.50 11.92 -28.07
C GLU A 709 7.30 12.02 -27.11
N GLN A 710 6.30 12.87 -27.40
CA GLN A 710 5.10 13.06 -26.58
C GLN A 710 5.39 13.39 -25.11
N GLN A 711 6.48 14.13 -24.88
CA GLN A 711 6.85 14.61 -23.54
C GLN A 711 5.84 15.66 -23.07
N GLN A 712 5.74 15.87 -21.75
CA GLN A 712 4.86 16.91 -21.20
C GLN A 712 5.26 18.29 -21.73
N VAL A 713 4.29 19.01 -22.29
CA VAL A 713 4.45 20.39 -22.75
C VAL A 713 3.96 21.32 -21.65
N GLU A 714 4.74 22.35 -21.38
CA GLU A 714 4.37 23.44 -20.48
C GLU A 714 4.23 24.74 -21.29
N VAL A 715 3.08 25.40 -21.18
CA VAL A 715 2.71 26.56 -22.01
C VAL A 715 2.14 27.71 -21.20
N THR A 716 2.31 28.92 -21.73
CA THR A 716 1.69 30.18 -21.30
C THR A 716 1.31 30.99 -22.53
N PHE A 717 0.38 31.94 -22.37
CA PHE A 717 -0.10 32.77 -23.48
C PHE A 717 0.08 34.25 -23.16
N ASN A 718 0.25 35.10 -24.18
CA ASN A 718 0.38 36.54 -23.97
C ASN A 718 -0.07 37.33 -25.21
N ASN A 719 -0.14 38.66 -25.08
CA ASN A 719 -0.58 39.54 -26.16
C ASN A 719 0.56 40.19 -26.99
N GLY A 720 1.80 39.74 -26.83
CA GLY A 720 2.99 40.34 -27.44
C GLY A 720 3.38 41.73 -26.88
N SER A 721 2.61 42.27 -25.93
CA SER A 721 2.77 43.64 -25.40
C SER A 721 2.79 43.69 -23.86
N GLY A 722 3.18 42.58 -23.21
CA GLY A 722 3.41 42.53 -21.76
C GLY A 722 2.24 42.02 -20.89
N ASN A 723 1.09 41.68 -21.47
CA ASN A 723 0.00 41.01 -20.73
C ASN A 723 0.10 39.50 -20.90
N TRP A 724 0.07 38.76 -19.79
CA TRP A 724 0.30 37.32 -19.74
C TRP A 724 -0.86 36.55 -19.13
N ASP A 725 -1.08 35.35 -19.63
CA ASP A 725 -1.81 34.28 -18.99
C ASP A 725 -0.86 33.12 -18.66
N SER A 726 -0.42 33.10 -17.40
CA SER A 726 0.43 32.05 -16.83
C SER A 726 -0.34 31.20 -15.81
N ASN A 727 -1.68 31.15 -15.90
CA ASN A 727 -2.54 30.41 -14.97
C ASN A 727 -2.22 30.69 -13.49
N GLY A 728 -2.11 31.97 -13.10
CA GLY A 728 -1.75 32.35 -11.73
C GLY A 728 -0.32 31.97 -11.30
N GLY A 729 0.59 31.74 -12.25
CA GLY A 729 1.99 31.36 -12.00
C GLY A 729 2.24 29.84 -12.04
N GLN A 730 1.20 29.04 -12.27
CA GLN A 730 1.30 27.58 -12.34
C GLN A 730 1.61 27.05 -13.75
N ASN A 731 1.39 27.89 -14.78
CA ASN A 731 1.41 27.54 -16.20
C ASN A 731 0.39 26.44 -16.56
N TYR A 732 0.24 26.17 -17.85
CA TYR A 732 -0.59 25.08 -18.36
C TYR A 732 0.32 23.90 -18.73
N LYS A 733 0.00 22.70 -18.26
CA LYS A 733 0.79 21.48 -18.51
C LYS A 733 -0.09 20.38 -19.06
N GLY A 734 0.38 19.69 -20.09
CA GLY A 734 -0.34 18.55 -20.68
C GLY A 734 0.54 17.71 -21.61
N THR A 735 0.05 16.53 -21.96
CA THR A 735 0.66 15.54 -22.84
C THR A 735 -0.30 15.12 -23.95
N GLY A 736 0.22 14.45 -24.99
CA GLY A 736 -0.58 13.91 -26.09
C GLY A 736 -0.60 14.77 -27.36
N ASP A 737 -1.33 14.27 -28.36
CA ASP A 737 -1.36 14.84 -29.73
C ASP A 737 -2.02 16.22 -29.79
N SER A 738 -2.94 16.50 -28.87
CA SER A 738 -3.53 17.83 -28.71
C SER A 738 -3.86 18.14 -27.26
N ILE A 739 -3.83 19.42 -26.92
CA ILE A 739 -4.30 19.93 -25.63
C ILE A 739 -5.25 21.11 -25.87
N LEU A 740 -6.36 21.12 -25.14
CA LEU A 740 -7.30 22.24 -25.11
C LEU A 740 -7.15 22.99 -23.79
N VAL A 741 -6.87 24.29 -23.89
CA VAL A 741 -6.86 25.20 -22.74
C VAL A 741 -8.16 25.97 -22.72
N LYS A 742 -8.93 25.86 -21.63
CA LYS A 742 -10.19 26.58 -21.43
C LYS A 742 -10.45 26.80 -19.95
N ASP A 743 -10.88 28.01 -19.58
CA ASP A 743 -11.28 28.35 -18.19
C ASP A 743 -10.23 27.99 -17.13
N GLY A 744 -8.93 28.17 -17.45
CA GLY A 744 -7.83 27.84 -16.53
C GLY A 744 -7.47 26.34 -16.44
N LYS A 745 -8.11 25.49 -17.25
CA LYS A 745 -7.91 24.02 -17.26
C LYS A 745 -7.33 23.53 -18.58
N VAL A 746 -6.61 22.42 -18.51
CA VAL A 746 -6.08 21.67 -19.67
C VAL A 746 -6.90 20.40 -19.84
N THR A 747 -7.31 20.09 -21.07
CA THR A 747 -7.90 18.80 -21.46
C THR A 747 -7.01 18.16 -22.52
N GLU A 748 -6.48 16.97 -22.25
CA GLU A 748 -5.64 16.21 -23.18
C GLU A 748 -6.53 15.48 -24.22
N GLY A 749 -6.09 15.46 -25.48
CA GLY A 749 -6.82 14.84 -26.59
C GLY A 749 -8.09 15.57 -27.04
N GLY A 750 -8.37 16.76 -26.49
CA GLY A 750 -9.54 17.56 -26.84
C GLY A 750 -9.23 18.54 -27.99
N ALA A 751 -9.86 18.35 -29.16
CA ALA A 751 -9.99 19.41 -30.15
C ALA A 751 -11.36 20.11 -29.94
N PRO A 752 -11.45 21.45 -30.01
CA PRO A 752 -12.71 22.16 -29.77
C PRO A 752 -13.75 21.92 -30.87
N CYS A 753 -13.37 21.32 -32.00
CA CYS A 753 -14.23 20.94 -33.11
C CYS A 753 -13.76 19.62 -33.75
N ALA A 754 -14.66 18.90 -34.42
CA ALA A 754 -14.30 17.74 -35.22
C ALA A 754 -13.58 18.18 -36.51
N VAL A 755 -12.26 17.99 -36.56
CA VAL A 755 -11.48 18.23 -37.77
C VAL A 755 -11.75 17.08 -38.75
N ILE A 756 -12.51 17.33 -39.81
CA ILE A 756 -12.70 16.37 -40.90
C ILE A 756 -11.41 16.31 -41.71
N VAL A 757 -10.70 15.19 -41.61
CA VAL A 757 -9.53 14.89 -42.43
C VAL A 757 -10.00 14.10 -43.65
N PRO A 758 -9.97 14.68 -44.86
CA PRO A 758 -10.46 14.00 -46.06
C PRO A 758 -9.53 12.85 -46.46
N VAL A 759 -10.11 11.76 -46.97
CA VAL A 759 -9.34 10.67 -47.60
C VAL A 759 -8.68 11.22 -48.87
N SER A 760 -7.35 11.25 -48.88
CA SER A 760 -6.56 11.68 -50.02
C SER A 760 -6.30 10.54 -51.00
N SER A 761 -6.13 9.31 -50.51
CA SER A 761 -5.95 8.13 -51.36
C SER A 761 -6.33 6.81 -50.68
N VAL A 762 -6.58 5.80 -51.50
CA VAL A 762 -6.72 4.40 -51.10
C VAL A 762 -5.71 3.61 -51.92
N ALA A 763 -5.03 2.64 -51.31
CA ALA A 763 -4.09 1.75 -51.98
C ALA A 763 -4.34 0.29 -51.57
N ILE A 764 -4.16 -0.66 -52.48
CA ILE A 764 -4.20 -2.10 -52.17
C ILE A 764 -2.76 -2.62 -52.20
N ALA A 765 -2.35 -3.29 -51.12
CA ALA A 765 -1.01 -3.88 -51.04
C ALA A 765 -0.91 -5.18 -51.85
N GLY A 766 0.27 -5.43 -52.44
CA GLY A 766 0.60 -6.72 -53.04
C GLY A 766 0.29 -6.90 -54.53
N GLY A 767 -0.08 -5.82 -55.23
CA GLY A 767 -0.17 -5.75 -56.71
C GLY A 767 -1.10 -6.78 -57.34
N ASP A 768 -1.00 -6.93 -58.67
CA ASP A 768 -1.68 -7.98 -59.42
C ASP A 768 -1.14 -9.36 -59.02
N PHE A 769 -1.99 -10.39 -59.02
CA PHE A 769 -1.60 -11.73 -58.57
C PHE A 769 -2.38 -12.85 -59.28
N THR A 770 -1.82 -14.05 -59.24
CA THR A 770 -2.44 -15.26 -59.80
C THR A 770 -2.93 -16.18 -58.69
N LEU A 771 -4.09 -16.82 -58.89
CA LEU A 771 -4.62 -17.87 -58.01
C LEU A 771 -4.99 -19.12 -58.82
N GLN A 772 -4.84 -20.29 -58.21
CA GLN A 772 -5.42 -21.52 -58.73
C GLN A 772 -6.90 -21.60 -58.36
N THR A 773 -7.71 -22.24 -59.21
CA THR A 773 -9.15 -22.45 -58.94
C THR A 773 -9.35 -23.12 -57.57
N GLY A 774 -10.18 -22.52 -56.70
CA GLY A 774 -10.43 -22.99 -55.33
C GLY A 774 -9.51 -22.38 -54.26
N ALA A 775 -8.44 -21.69 -54.63
CA ALA A 775 -7.58 -20.98 -53.69
C ALA A 775 -8.15 -19.61 -53.30
N SER A 776 -7.68 -19.07 -52.17
CA SER A 776 -8.06 -17.74 -51.68
C SER A 776 -6.86 -16.90 -51.26
N LYS A 777 -6.98 -15.57 -51.34
CA LYS A 777 -5.97 -14.61 -50.88
C LYS A 777 -6.65 -13.48 -50.13
N GLN A 778 -6.08 -13.10 -48.98
CA GLN A 778 -6.53 -11.93 -48.24
C GLN A 778 -5.88 -10.67 -48.82
N LEU A 779 -6.69 -9.66 -49.14
CA LEU A 779 -6.20 -8.32 -49.47
C LEU A 779 -6.37 -7.39 -48.26
N SER A 780 -5.52 -6.37 -48.23
CA SER A 780 -5.65 -5.22 -47.32
C SER A 780 -5.61 -3.93 -48.14
N ALA A 781 -6.41 -2.96 -47.73
CA ALA A 781 -6.41 -1.62 -48.30
C ALA A 781 -5.95 -0.61 -47.24
N THR A 782 -5.07 0.30 -47.66
CA THR A 782 -4.56 1.40 -46.83
C THR A 782 -5.25 2.69 -47.24
N VAL A 783 -5.79 3.41 -46.26
CA VAL A 783 -6.46 4.71 -46.45
C VAL A 783 -5.53 5.81 -45.94
N SER A 784 -5.30 6.83 -46.78
CA SER A 784 -4.44 7.98 -46.47
C SER A 784 -5.24 9.28 -46.42
N PRO A 785 -4.86 10.24 -45.55
CA PRO A 785 -3.88 10.07 -44.48
C PRO A 785 -4.41 9.12 -43.38
N SER A 786 -3.51 8.63 -42.51
CA SER A 786 -3.86 7.65 -41.48
C SER A 786 -4.81 8.19 -40.39
N ASN A 787 -5.05 9.50 -40.37
CA ASN A 787 -6.05 10.16 -39.53
C ASN A 787 -7.31 10.59 -40.31
N ALA A 788 -7.51 10.09 -41.55
CA ALA A 788 -8.73 10.35 -42.31
C ALA A 788 -9.98 9.96 -41.51
N THR A 789 -11.00 10.82 -41.52
CA THR A 789 -12.16 10.71 -40.64
C THR A 789 -13.11 9.55 -41.01
N ASP A 790 -13.23 9.22 -42.30
CA ASP A 790 -13.99 8.06 -42.80
C ASP A 790 -13.04 7.10 -43.52
N ARG A 791 -12.93 5.87 -43.01
CA ARG A 791 -11.97 4.85 -43.46
C ARG A 791 -12.65 3.55 -43.87
N ALA A 792 -13.97 3.52 -43.95
CA ALA A 792 -14.70 2.28 -44.25
C ALA A 792 -14.44 1.85 -45.70
N VAL A 793 -13.73 0.73 -45.87
CA VAL A 793 -13.38 0.18 -47.19
C VAL A 793 -14.50 -0.70 -47.73
N SER A 794 -14.98 -0.37 -48.93
CA SER A 794 -15.89 -1.22 -49.70
C SER A 794 -15.13 -1.96 -50.80
N TRP A 795 -15.40 -3.27 -50.96
CA TRP A 795 -14.74 -4.13 -51.94
C TRP A 795 -15.70 -4.56 -53.04
N ARG A 796 -15.21 -4.63 -54.28
CA ARG A 796 -15.95 -5.19 -55.42
C ARG A 796 -15.06 -6.00 -56.35
N SER A 797 -15.65 -6.94 -57.07
CA SER A 797 -15.02 -7.70 -58.16
C SER A 797 -15.68 -7.36 -59.49
N SER A 798 -14.90 -7.16 -60.55
CA SER A 798 -15.42 -6.91 -61.90
C SER A 798 -16.07 -8.15 -62.51
N ASN A 799 -15.66 -9.36 -62.08
CA ASN A 799 -16.27 -10.63 -62.48
C ASN A 799 -16.27 -11.63 -61.31
N ALA A 800 -17.34 -11.61 -60.51
CA ALA A 800 -17.48 -12.45 -59.32
C ALA A 800 -17.66 -13.96 -59.60
N SER A 801 -17.88 -14.37 -60.86
CA SER A 801 -17.87 -15.79 -61.26
C SER A 801 -16.46 -16.31 -61.58
N VAL A 802 -15.50 -15.42 -61.85
CA VAL A 802 -14.07 -15.75 -61.99
C VAL A 802 -13.37 -15.66 -60.63
N ALA A 803 -13.52 -14.54 -59.92
CA ALA A 803 -13.02 -14.37 -58.56
C ALA A 803 -13.95 -13.47 -57.75
N SER A 804 -14.42 -13.90 -56.57
CA SER A 804 -15.24 -13.05 -55.67
C SER A 804 -14.41 -12.47 -54.54
N VAL A 805 -14.80 -11.30 -54.04
CA VAL A 805 -14.23 -10.68 -52.84
C VAL A 805 -15.34 -10.45 -51.81
N ASP A 806 -15.08 -10.70 -50.53
CA ASP A 806 -16.01 -10.39 -49.44
C ASP A 806 -15.74 -9.02 -48.80
N ALA A 807 -16.58 -8.64 -47.82
CA ALA A 807 -16.47 -7.35 -47.14
C ALA A 807 -15.14 -7.17 -46.37
N SER A 808 -14.45 -8.27 -46.02
CA SER A 808 -13.15 -8.23 -45.34
C SER A 808 -11.98 -8.08 -46.32
N GLY A 809 -12.21 -8.16 -47.63
CA GLY A 809 -11.16 -8.15 -48.66
C GLY A 809 -10.61 -9.53 -49.00
N LYS A 810 -11.27 -10.63 -48.58
CA LYS A 810 -10.84 -11.98 -48.94
C LYS A 810 -11.30 -12.35 -50.34
N VAL A 811 -10.35 -12.62 -51.24
CA VAL A 811 -10.60 -13.01 -52.63
C VAL A 811 -10.60 -14.53 -52.76
N MET A 812 -11.62 -15.09 -53.42
CA MET A 812 -11.77 -16.52 -53.72
C MET A 812 -11.79 -16.75 -55.24
N ALA A 813 -10.90 -17.60 -55.74
CA ALA A 813 -10.83 -17.98 -57.15
C ALA A 813 -11.85 -19.08 -57.48
N LYS A 814 -12.72 -18.83 -58.46
CA LYS A 814 -13.86 -19.71 -58.79
C LYS A 814 -13.75 -20.40 -60.14
N ALA A 815 -13.24 -19.71 -61.16
CA ALA A 815 -13.12 -20.25 -62.50
C ALA A 815 -11.96 -19.59 -63.24
N VAL A 816 -11.35 -20.31 -64.17
CA VAL A 816 -10.25 -19.82 -65.01
C VAL A 816 -10.67 -18.55 -65.75
N GLY A 817 -9.83 -17.52 -65.70
CA GLY A 817 -10.09 -16.22 -66.30
C GLY A 817 -9.48 -15.08 -65.49
N THR A 818 -9.77 -13.84 -65.88
CA THR A 818 -9.23 -12.65 -65.23
C THR A 818 -10.36 -11.82 -64.61
N SER A 819 -10.15 -11.32 -63.39
CA SER A 819 -11.05 -10.37 -62.71
C SER A 819 -10.25 -9.23 -62.07
N THR A 820 -10.88 -8.09 -61.84
CA THR A 820 -10.28 -6.94 -61.15
C THR A 820 -10.98 -6.73 -59.82
N ILE A 821 -10.21 -6.65 -58.74
CA ILE A 821 -10.70 -6.39 -57.39
C ILE A 821 -10.43 -4.93 -57.04
N THR A 822 -11.46 -4.18 -56.65
CA THR A 822 -11.38 -2.75 -56.32
C THR A 822 -11.78 -2.48 -54.88
N ALA A 823 -10.96 -1.72 -54.15
CA ALA A 823 -11.26 -1.13 -52.85
C ALA A 823 -11.68 0.33 -53.04
N THR A 824 -12.74 0.80 -52.37
CA THR A 824 -13.25 2.18 -52.46
C THR A 824 -13.56 2.73 -51.07
N VAL A 825 -13.14 3.97 -50.81
CA VAL A 825 -13.46 4.77 -49.61
C VAL A 825 -13.81 6.18 -50.08
N GLY A 826 -15.03 6.64 -49.82
CA GLY A 826 -15.54 7.89 -50.39
C GLY A 826 -15.46 7.91 -51.93
N ASP A 827 -14.79 8.92 -52.49
CA ASP A 827 -14.56 9.08 -53.94
C ASP A 827 -13.23 8.47 -54.43
N LYS A 828 -12.42 7.89 -53.53
CA LYS A 828 -11.11 7.30 -53.87
C LYS A 828 -11.20 5.79 -54.03
N SER A 829 -10.42 5.24 -54.96
CA SER A 829 -10.36 3.80 -55.18
C SER A 829 -8.99 3.32 -55.64
N ALA A 830 -8.65 2.07 -55.33
CA ALA A 830 -7.51 1.35 -55.87
C ALA A 830 -7.95 -0.03 -56.35
N SER A 831 -7.30 -0.56 -57.39
CA SER A 831 -7.64 -1.85 -57.98
C SER A 831 -6.41 -2.72 -58.22
N VAL A 832 -6.60 -4.04 -58.16
CA VAL A 832 -5.61 -5.06 -58.54
C VAL A 832 -6.28 -6.11 -59.43
N THR A 833 -5.51 -6.69 -60.35
CA THR A 833 -5.95 -7.77 -61.22
C THR A 833 -5.64 -9.12 -60.59
N VAL A 834 -6.63 -10.01 -60.60
CA VAL A 834 -6.47 -11.43 -60.28
C VAL A 834 -6.62 -12.27 -61.54
N ILE A 835 -5.59 -13.08 -61.85
CA ILE A 835 -5.64 -14.09 -62.90
C ILE A 835 -5.90 -15.44 -62.23
N VAL A 836 -6.94 -16.15 -62.66
CA VAL A 836 -7.26 -17.49 -62.15
C VAL A 836 -6.86 -18.53 -63.19
N GLU A 837 -6.02 -19.47 -62.77
CA GLU A 837 -5.50 -20.56 -63.59
C GLU A 837 -6.12 -21.92 -63.17
N SER A 838 -6.01 -22.91 -64.06
CA SER A 838 -6.49 -24.27 -63.79
C SER A 838 -5.53 -24.99 -62.85
N GLY A 839 -6.04 -25.50 -61.73
CA GLY A 839 -5.24 -26.38 -60.87
C GLY A 839 -4.86 -27.65 -61.63
N ASP A 840 -3.57 -28.01 -61.61
CA ASP A 840 -3.12 -29.29 -62.16
C ASP A 840 -3.84 -30.46 -61.48
N PRO A 841 -4.20 -31.53 -62.21
CA PRO A 841 -4.80 -32.71 -61.61
C PRO A 841 -3.80 -33.36 -60.65
N VAL A 842 -4.23 -33.55 -59.40
CA VAL A 842 -3.50 -34.35 -58.40
C VAL A 842 -3.38 -35.78 -58.95
N ILE A 843 -2.21 -36.16 -59.45
CA ILE A 843 -1.88 -37.56 -59.72
C ILE A 843 -1.59 -38.22 -58.37
N VAL A 844 -2.54 -39.03 -57.90
CA VAL A 844 -2.31 -39.94 -56.77
C VAL A 844 -1.63 -41.20 -57.31
N PRO A 845 -0.37 -41.51 -56.96
CA PRO A 845 0.22 -42.78 -57.32
C PRO A 845 -0.44 -43.90 -56.50
N VAL A 846 -1.03 -44.89 -57.19
CA VAL A 846 -1.58 -46.09 -56.57
C VAL A 846 -0.42 -46.93 -56.01
N SER A 847 -0.33 -47.07 -54.69
CA SER A 847 0.77 -47.77 -54.01
C SER A 847 0.55 -49.29 -53.87
N SER A 848 -0.65 -49.81 -54.14
CA SER A 848 -0.87 -51.26 -54.40
C SER A 848 -2.32 -51.54 -54.83
N VAL A 849 -2.52 -52.59 -55.61
CA VAL A 849 -3.81 -53.25 -55.85
C VAL A 849 -3.76 -54.61 -55.19
N ALA A 850 -4.70 -54.90 -54.29
CA ALA A 850 -4.90 -56.22 -53.71
C ALA A 850 -6.25 -56.78 -54.16
N ILE A 851 -6.26 -58.02 -54.65
CA ILE A 851 -7.48 -58.79 -54.91
C ILE A 851 -7.72 -59.67 -53.68
N ALA A 852 -8.84 -59.49 -53.00
CA ALA A 852 -9.34 -60.44 -52.01
C ALA A 852 -10.20 -61.49 -52.73
N GLY A 853 -9.73 -62.73 -52.79
CA GLY A 853 -10.53 -63.87 -53.20
C GLY A 853 -11.60 -64.15 -52.14
N GLY A 854 -12.84 -64.35 -52.59
CA GLY A 854 -13.87 -65.03 -51.82
C GLY A 854 -13.78 -66.53 -52.06
N ASP A 855 -13.93 -67.31 -50.99
CA ASP A 855 -14.03 -68.76 -51.02
C ASP A 855 -15.14 -69.22 -52.00
N PHE A 856 -14.81 -70.13 -52.90
CA PHE A 856 -15.37 -71.50 -53.00
C PHE A 856 -14.54 -72.37 -53.96
#